data_AF-A0A2E0USL2-F1
#
_entry.id   AF-A0A2E0USL2-F1
#
_cell.length_a   1.000
_cell.length_b   1.000
_cell.length_c   1.000
_cell.angle_alpha   90.00
_cell.angle_beta   90.00
_cell.angle_gamma   90.00
#
_symmetry.space_group_name_H-M   'P 1'
#
loop_
_entity.id
_entity.type
_entity.pdbx_description
1 polymer ?
#
loop_
_entity_poly.entity_id
_entity_poly.type
_entity_poly.pdbx_seq_one_letter_code
_entity_poly.pdbx_strand_id
1 'polypeptide(L)'
;MNIESKKSNLIHFFIFAILLITSIFTNLEVQKIALTEELMELSLKWRIFQYISWLIPTFFLLVLLFGNRLKFSFLSNPFLRKTTAVILFFMGLFFLLFLYTGAGSYQRFFTYFVTKAFLAWVGIILIYYAVYLITSQNNIFYLFLNTIVVVGFIFIILRLAETIASTPFSLAWSEGSFIYLASTYFSKRIYGIETSIPYIMSTRHLLEGIPFLLGNFSITFHRAWLVFLNLFSVIFFALSVIKRFNITKKWRMLIFFWSILYVFQGVIYYNILLSATIVIWGFNKDHKLRSFFIVLLASLFGGMNRINWAFTPPLLAVLIYLLENEETLPSLRDKIKFLLYPIYLFVFGSLIGLAGLFGYYVGIGGYSFNTFLARMQADSLLSRLLPSDTFPLGVILASLLVTSALWYFIIRGWIKSDNKNIFTFGLVLLINLVLFAGSLLVSAKIGGGADLHNMDAYLVSVLITFCYFLFPSIQKTENSIAFSHWRDNFVLIVLFLIPVFWQVNYINPYKIRSYSQEVTFLNELQTILDHYQTFDDRPILFVTQRQLLTFNAIKNVELVPEYELVDTFEMVMADNQAYLDQLRQDIKNETFSLIIIDPQPKETVYGRIFNEESNKWYAQVTNTLYDYYDLVYEIKLPASPIQIYGAKDISTDTQH
;
A
#
# COMPACT_ATOMS: atom_id res chain seq x y z
N MET A 1 40.32 17.30 9.94
CA MET A 1 38.87 17.24 10.23
C MET A 1 38.47 15.82 10.61
N ASN A 2 38.02 15.61 11.84
CA ASN A 2 37.58 14.32 12.37
C ASN A 2 36.42 13.74 11.52
N ILE A 3 36.32 12.41 11.37
CA ILE A 3 35.31 11.73 10.54
C ILE A 3 33.88 12.13 10.96
N GLU A 4 33.65 12.34 12.26
CA GLU A 4 32.37 12.83 12.80
C GLU A 4 32.03 14.25 12.33
N SER A 5 33.02 15.13 12.19
CA SER A 5 32.80 16.49 11.67
C SER A 5 32.34 16.49 10.21
N LYS A 6 32.86 15.59 9.39
CA LYS A 6 32.43 15.43 7.99
C LYS A 6 31.01 14.89 7.90
N LYS A 7 30.64 13.93 8.76
CA LYS A 7 29.29 13.34 8.84
C LYS A 7 28.26 14.38 9.29
N SER A 8 28.59 15.17 10.32
CA SER A 8 27.75 16.27 10.77
C SER A 8 27.51 17.28 9.64
N ASN A 9 28.56 17.73 8.93
CA ASN A 9 28.42 18.68 7.83
C ASN A 9 27.52 18.16 6.70
N LEU A 10 27.59 16.86 6.37
CA LEU A 10 26.74 16.27 5.34
C LEU A 10 25.25 16.32 5.72
N ILE A 11 24.90 16.00 6.97
CA ILE A 11 23.52 16.06 7.45
C ILE A 11 22.99 17.48 7.40
N HIS A 12 23.77 18.44 7.91
CA HIS A 12 23.37 19.85 7.91
C HIS A 12 23.20 20.38 6.48
N PHE A 13 24.12 20.01 5.56
CA PHE A 13 23.98 20.33 4.14
C PHE A 13 22.72 19.70 3.53
N PHE A 14 22.43 18.43 3.85
CA PHE A 14 21.24 17.75 3.37
C PHE A 14 19.95 18.39 3.88
N ILE A 15 19.87 18.65 5.18
CA ILE A 15 18.76 19.36 5.83
C ILE A 15 18.56 20.74 5.19
N PHE A 16 19.65 21.46 4.94
CA PHE A 16 19.61 22.76 4.26
C PHE A 16 19.03 22.63 2.85
N ALA A 17 19.59 21.72 2.04
CA ALA A 17 19.17 21.53 0.65
C ALA A 17 17.68 21.14 0.57
N ILE A 18 17.22 20.22 1.42
CA ILE A 18 15.84 19.73 1.37
C ILE A 18 14.84 20.79 1.82
N LEU A 19 15.14 21.56 2.87
CA LEU A 19 14.31 22.67 3.31
C LEU A 19 14.25 23.78 2.26
N LEU A 20 15.39 24.11 1.64
CA LEU A 20 15.45 25.13 0.59
C LEU A 20 14.61 24.70 -0.63
N ILE A 21 14.83 23.48 -1.14
CA ILE A 21 14.10 22.96 -2.30
C ILE A 21 12.60 22.88 -2.02
N THR A 22 12.20 22.25 -0.92
CA THR A 22 10.77 22.10 -0.59
C THR A 22 10.11 23.45 -0.29
N SER A 23 10.83 24.42 0.29
CA SER A 23 10.32 25.79 0.48
C SER A 23 10.09 26.52 -0.84
N ILE A 24 11.05 26.45 -1.78
CA ILE A 24 10.92 27.07 -3.11
C ILE A 24 9.71 26.49 -3.85
N PHE A 25 9.61 25.16 -3.94
CA PHE A 25 8.51 24.53 -4.66
C PHE A 25 7.15 24.73 -3.96
N THR A 26 7.12 24.69 -2.62
CA THR A 26 5.90 25.00 -1.86
C THR A 26 5.41 26.40 -2.20
N ASN A 27 6.34 27.35 -2.34
CA ASN A 27 5.95 28.70 -2.68
C ASN A 27 5.44 28.83 -4.11
N LEU A 28 6.09 28.20 -5.08
CA LEU A 28 5.61 28.19 -6.46
C LEU A 28 4.19 27.62 -6.55
N GLU A 29 3.90 26.57 -5.79
CA GLU A 29 2.56 25.97 -5.73
C GLU A 29 1.54 26.92 -5.07
N VAL A 30 1.88 27.51 -3.92
CA VAL A 30 1.00 28.47 -3.24
C VAL A 30 0.73 29.70 -4.10
N GLN A 31 1.75 30.21 -4.82
CA GLN A 31 1.59 31.30 -5.78
C GLN A 31 0.64 30.93 -6.91
N LYS A 32 0.81 29.74 -7.48
CA LYS A 32 -0.05 29.25 -8.56
C LYS A 32 -1.51 29.22 -8.12
N ILE A 33 -1.80 28.70 -6.92
CA ILE A 33 -3.16 28.67 -6.36
C ILE A 33 -3.67 30.10 -6.13
N ALA A 34 -2.86 30.95 -5.49
CA ALA A 34 -3.26 32.31 -5.15
C ALA A 34 -3.48 33.22 -6.38
N LEU A 35 -2.75 32.98 -7.48
CA LEU A 35 -2.97 33.63 -8.77
C LEU A 35 -4.25 33.13 -9.44
N THR A 36 -4.48 31.82 -9.43
CA THR A 36 -5.69 31.20 -10.01
C THR A 36 -6.97 31.71 -9.31
N GLU A 37 -6.86 32.13 -8.06
CA GLU A 37 -7.98 32.60 -7.24
C GLU A 37 -8.01 34.13 -7.03
N GLU A 38 -7.21 34.89 -7.77
CA GLU A 38 -7.13 36.37 -7.69
C GLU A 38 -6.80 36.94 -6.28
N LEU A 39 -6.36 36.09 -5.35
CA LEU A 39 -6.09 36.46 -3.95
C LEU A 39 -4.91 37.44 -3.82
N MET A 40 -3.94 37.34 -4.72
CA MET A 40 -2.74 38.18 -4.75
C MET A 40 -3.06 39.62 -5.12
N GLU A 41 -4.02 39.83 -6.02
CA GLU A 41 -4.40 41.17 -6.48
C GLU A 41 -5.28 41.87 -5.44
N LEU A 42 -6.16 41.12 -4.77
CA LEU A 42 -7.22 41.67 -3.92
C LEU A 42 -6.86 41.80 -2.43
N SER A 43 -5.79 41.16 -1.92
CA SER A 43 -5.51 41.12 -0.47
C SER A 43 -4.05 41.39 -0.08
N LEU A 44 -3.82 42.53 0.59
CA LEU A 44 -2.54 42.87 1.22
C LEU A 44 -2.13 41.83 2.29
N LYS A 45 -3.10 41.22 2.98
CA LYS A 45 -2.85 40.17 3.97
C LYS A 45 -2.20 38.95 3.34
N TRP A 46 -2.61 38.58 2.12
CA TRP A 46 -2.03 37.45 1.39
C TRP A 46 -0.59 37.74 0.95
N ARG A 47 -0.30 38.97 0.48
CA ARG A 47 1.08 39.37 0.15
C ARG A 47 1.98 39.34 1.39
N ILE A 48 1.50 39.83 2.54
CA ILE A 48 2.25 39.79 3.81
C ILE A 48 2.47 38.34 4.27
N PHE A 49 1.43 37.50 4.24
CA PHE A 49 1.56 36.08 4.58
C PHE A 49 2.59 35.38 3.70
N GLN A 50 2.60 35.70 2.40
CA GLN A 50 3.60 35.21 1.47
C GLN A 50 5.01 35.62 1.94
N TYR A 51 5.30 36.91 2.13
CA TYR A 51 6.59 37.41 2.63
C TYR A 51 7.03 36.78 3.96
N ILE A 52 6.12 36.59 4.91
CA ILE A 52 6.42 35.95 6.19
C ILE A 52 6.71 34.46 6.02
N SER A 53 5.95 33.75 5.18
CA SER A 53 6.19 32.34 4.86
C SER A 53 7.52 32.11 4.13
N TRP A 54 8.12 33.16 3.53
CA TRP A 54 9.48 33.16 2.98
C TRP A 54 10.58 33.45 4.01
N LEU A 55 10.33 34.41 4.91
CA LEU A 55 11.31 34.85 5.90
C LEU A 55 11.55 33.80 6.97
N ILE A 56 10.51 33.06 7.38
CA ILE A 56 10.62 32.06 8.46
C ILE A 56 11.53 30.89 8.05
N PRO A 57 11.34 30.20 6.90
CA PRO A 57 12.22 29.12 6.49
C PRO A 57 13.64 29.61 6.25
N THR A 58 13.81 30.79 5.63
CA THR A 58 15.12 31.41 5.39
C THR A 58 15.83 31.75 6.70
N PHE A 59 15.10 32.26 7.70
CA PHE A 59 15.62 32.52 9.03
C PHE A 59 16.03 31.23 9.74
N PHE A 60 15.21 30.19 9.71
CA PHE A 60 15.57 28.88 10.25
C PHE A 60 16.77 28.26 9.50
N LEU A 61 16.85 28.38 8.18
CA LEU A 61 17.99 27.97 7.36
C LEU A 61 19.28 28.69 7.81
N LEU A 62 19.20 30.00 8.06
CA LEU A 62 20.33 30.79 8.58
C LEU A 62 20.71 30.38 10.00
N VAL A 63 19.73 30.20 10.90
CA VAL A 63 19.98 29.73 12.28
C VAL A 63 20.59 28.33 12.29
N LEU A 64 20.22 27.44 11.37
CA LEU A 64 20.79 26.09 11.28
C LEU A 64 22.19 26.06 10.66
N LEU A 65 22.43 26.86 9.61
CA LEU A 65 23.76 26.99 8.98
C LEU A 65 24.78 27.64 9.91
N PHE A 66 24.35 28.68 10.63
CA PHE A 66 25.23 29.45 11.51
C PHE A 66 25.18 28.97 12.95
N GLY A 67 24.17 28.20 13.39
CA GLY A 67 24.00 27.74 14.77
C GLY A 67 25.13 26.85 15.30
N ASN A 68 25.78 26.05 14.45
CA ASN A 68 26.96 25.29 14.85
C ASN A 68 28.22 26.17 15.05
N ARG A 69 28.22 27.41 14.52
CA ARG A 69 29.28 28.40 14.71
C ARG A 69 28.92 29.41 15.81
N LEU A 70 27.64 29.77 15.90
CA LEU A 70 27.01 30.55 16.95
C LEU A 70 26.86 29.64 18.16
N LYS A 71 27.95 29.43 18.91
CA LYS A 71 27.88 28.72 20.20
C LYS A 71 26.87 29.43 21.09
N PHE A 72 25.63 28.96 21.10
CA PHE A 72 24.56 29.53 21.90
C PHE A 72 24.88 29.24 23.37
N SER A 73 25.56 30.20 24.01
CA SER A 73 26.06 30.06 25.38
C SER A 73 24.95 29.72 26.36
N PHE A 74 23.71 30.17 26.12
CA PHE A 74 22.56 29.83 26.95
C PHE A 74 22.18 28.33 26.91
N LEU A 75 22.47 27.61 25.83
CA LEU A 75 22.23 26.16 25.73
C LEU A 75 23.24 25.33 26.54
N SER A 76 24.26 25.97 27.12
CA SER A 76 25.11 25.33 28.14
C SER A 76 24.37 25.11 29.47
N ASN A 77 23.30 25.86 29.75
CA ASN A 77 22.46 25.67 30.91
C ASN A 77 21.53 24.45 30.70
N PRO A 78 21.59 23.39 31.53
CA PRO A 78 20.79 22.18 31.37
C PRO A 78 19.28 22.42 31.37
N PHE A 79 18.79 23.37 32.18
CA PHE A 79 17.37 23.73 32.25
C PHE A 79 16.92 24.37 30.95
N LEU A 80 17.63 25.40 30.47
CA LEU A 80 17.30 26.06 29.20
C LEU A 80 17.40 25.09 28.01
N ARG A 81 18.39 24.18 28.02
CA ARG A 81 18.54 23.14 27.00
C ARG A 81 17.32 22.21 26.95
N LYS A 82 16.85 21.73 28.12
CA LYS A 82 15.67 20.86 28.21
C LYS A 82 14.39 21.59 27.82
N THR A 83 14.20 22.83 28.29
CA THR A 83 13.04 23.66 27.92
C THR A 83 13.00 23.93 26.41
N THR A 84 14.15 24.29 25.82
CA THR A 84 14.27 24.45 24.35
C THR A 84 13.88 23.16 23.62
N ALA A 85 14.37 22.02 24.08
CA ALA A 85 14.05 20.73 23.48
C ALA A 85 12.54 20.41 23.54
N VAL A 86 11.88 20.67 24.66
CA VAL A 86 10.44 20.48 24.82
C VAL A 86 9.66 21.39 23.86
N ILE A 87 10.04 22.66 23.75
CA ILE A 87 9.41 23.61 22.82
C ILE A 87 9.56 23.11 21.37
N LEU A 88 10.77 22.75 20.95
CA LEU A 88 11.04 22.23 19.61
C LEU A 88 10.25 20.94 19.34
N PHE A 89 10.13 20.06 20.33
CA PHE A 89 9.36 18.83 20.21
C PHE A 89 7.87 19.11 19.95
N PHE A 90 7.24 19.98 20.76
CA PHE A 90 5.83 20.32 20.58
C PHE A 90 5.58 21.14 19.31
N MET A 91 6.50 22.03 18.91
CA MET A 91 6.41 22.70 17.61
C MET A 91 6.51 21.69 16.46
N GLY A 92 7.44 20.75 16.54
CA GLY A 92 7.57 19.70 15.54
C GLY A 92 6.32 18.84 15.45
N LEU A 93 5.77 18.43 16.59
CA LEU A 93 4.51 17.71 16.67
C LEU A 93 3.34 18.51 16.09
N PHE A 94 3.27 19.83 16.35
CA PHE A 94 2.27 20.71 15.78
C PHE A 94 2.29 20.69 14.25
N PHE A 95 3.46 20.82 13.62
CA PHE A 95 3.57 20.75 12.15
C PHE A 95 3.14 19.39 11.60
N LEU A 96 3.50 18.30 12.29
CA LEU A 96 3.08 16.96 11.87
C LEU A 96 1.57 16.74 12.02
N LEU A 97 0.98 17.17 13.14
CA LEU A 97 -0.46 17.08 13.37
C LEU A 97 -1.26 17.98 12.42
N PHE A 98 -0.71 19.16 12.07
CA PHE A 98 -1.34 20.09 11.15
C PHE A 98 -1.62 19.45 9.78
N LEU A 99 -0.78 18.50 9.34
CA LEU A 99 -1.01 17.74 8.11
C LEU A 99 -2.32 16.92 8.12
N TYR A 100 -2.81 16.58 9.31
CA TYR A 100 -4.03 15.81 9.52
C TYR A 100 -5.22 16.69 9.96
N THR A 101 -5.00 17.97 10.26
CA THR A 101 -6.10 18.88 10.57
C THR A 101 -6.69 19.45 9.28
N GLY A 102 -8.01 19.36 9.12
CA GLY A 102 -8.70 20.08 8.06
C GLY A 102 -8.62 21.59 8.32
N ALA A 103 -7.72 22.30 7.65
CA ALA A 103 -7.48 23.73 7.84
C ALA A 103 -8.60 24.63 7.24
N GLY A 104 -9.85 24.14 7.21
CA GLY A 104 -11.00 24.80 6.59
C GLY A 104 -10.69 25.25 5.16
N SER A 105 -11.01 26.50 4.84
CA SER A 105 -10.78 27.10 3.52
C SER A 105 -9.31 27.16 3.09
N TYR A 106 -8.36 27.00 4.01
CA TYR A 106 -6.93 27.01 3.70
C TYR A 106 -6.38 25.62 3.34
N GLN A 107 -7.19 24.56 3.47
CA GLN A 107 -6.73 23.19 3.23
C GLN A 107 -6.12 23.00 1.84
N ARG A 108 -6.69 23.67 0.82
CA ARG A 108 -6.24 23.63 -0.58
C ARG A 108 -4.77 24.02 -0.80
N PHE A 109 -4.19 24.84 0.08
CA PHE A 109 -2.77 25.21 -0.02
C PHE A 109 -1.85 24.08 0.47
N PHE A 110 -2.39 23.17 1.28
CA PHE A 110 -1.69 22.07 1.95
C PHE A 110 -2.08 20.70 1.39
N THR A 111 -2.85 20.63 0.30
CA THR A 111 -3.23 19.35 -0.35
C THR A 111 -2.14 18.78 -1.24
N TYR A 112 -1.28 19.63 -1.81
CA TYR A 112 -0.23 19.22 -2.74
C TYR A 112 0.95 18.53 -2.03
N PHE A 113 1.56 17.57 -2.72
CA PHE A 113 2.68 16.76 -2.19
C PHE A 113 3.81 17.62 -1.65
N VAL A 114 4.23 18.66 -2.40
CA VAL A 114 5.36 19.49 -2.01
C VAL A 114 5.10 20.23 -0.70
N THR A 115 3.91 20.81 -0.52
CA THR A 115 3.56 21.50 0.72
C THR A 115 3.49 20.53 1.89
N LYS A 116 2.90 19.34 1.69
CA LYS A 116 2.89 18.28 2.72
C LYS A 116 4.31 17.86 3.11
N ALA A 117 5.18 17.67 2.11
CA ALA A 117 6.58 17.35 2.32
C ALA A 117 7.31 18.44 3.10
N PHE A 118 7.13 19.71 2.75
CA PHE A 118 7.74 20.83 3.46
C PHE A 118 7.37 20.84 4.96
N LEU A 119 6.07 20.74 5.27
CA LEU A 119 5.59 20.71 6.65
C LEU A 119 6.08 19.47 7.41
N ALA A 120 6.08 18.30 6.77
CA ALA A 120 6.63 17.08 7.33
C ALA A 120 8.13 17.25 7.67
N TRP A 121 8.90 17.89 6.78
CA TRP A 121 10.33 18.17 7.01
C TRP A 121 10.57 19.10 8.18
N VAL A 122 9.84 20.21 8.24
CA VAL A 122 9.92 21.14 9.37
C VAL A 122 9.65 20.38 10.67
N GLY A 123 8.58 19.57 10.71
CA GLY A 123 8.24 18.74 11.87
C GLY A 123 9.37 17.76 12.27
N ILE A 124 9.87 16.98 11.30
CA ILE A 124 10.94 16.00 11.50
C ILE A 124 12.22 16.66 12.02
N ILE A 125 12.61 17.80 11.44
CA ILE A 125 13.86 18.50 11.79
C ILE A 125 13.77 19.07 13.21
N LEU A 126 12.63 19.68 13.57
CA LEU A 126 12.39 20.19 14.92
C LEU A 126 12.44 19.07 15.96
N ILE A 127 11.80 17.93 15.70
CA ILE A 127 11.85 16.74 16.58
C ILE A 127 13.28 16.21 16.67
N TYR A 128 14.01 16.12 15.55
CA TYR A 128 15.39 15.67 15.53
C TYR A 128 16.28 16.55 16.42
N TYR A 129 16.19 17.88 16.31
CA TYR A 129 16.94 18.79 17.18
C TYR A 129 16.50 18.70 18.64
N ALA A 130 15.20 18.53 18.92
CA ALA A 130 14.71 18.30 20.27
C ALA A 130 15.35 17.05 20.90
N VAL A 131 15.34 15.91 20.20
CA VAL A 131 15.93 14.67 20.69
C VAL A 131 17.45 14.80 20.82
N TYR A 132 18.12 15.53 19.90
CA TYR A 132 19.56 15.80 19.99
C TYR A 132 19.92 16.54 21.28
N LEU A 133 19.17 17.59 21.62
CA LEU A 133 19.38 18.39 22.83
C LEU A 133 19.13 17.59 24.13
N ILE A 134 18.22 16.61 24.11
CA ILE A 134 17.92 15.76 25.27
C ILE A 134 18.95 14.66 25.44
N THR A 135 19.20 13.90 24.37
CA THR A 135 19.99 12.67 24.43
C THR A 135 21.48 12.91 24.43
N SER A 136 21.94 14.09 24.00
CA SER A 136 23.37 14.39 23.80
C SER A 136 24.08 13.29 22.99
N GLN A 137 23.37 12.66 22.05
CA GLN A 137 23.88 11.51 21.32
C GLN A 137 25.03 11.95 20.39
N ASN A 138 26.21 11.35 20.56
CA ASN A 138 27.39 11.72 19.77
C ASN A 138 27.22 11.40 18.27
N ASN A 139 26.37 10.43 17.92
CA ASN A 139 26.15 10.03 16.52
C ASN A 139 24.91 10.71 15.92
N ILE A 140 25.10 11.97 15.56
CA ILE A 140 24.10 12.85 14.93
C ILE A 140 23.46 12.21 13.69
N PHE A 141 24.25 11.46 12.90
CA PHE A 141 23.77 10.76 11.70
C PHE A 141 22.76 9.67 12.03
N TYR A 142 23.10 8.82 13.00
CA TYR A 142 22.20 7.77 13.45
C TYR A 142 20.91 8.36 14.02
N LEU A 143 21.03 9.40 14.85
CA LEU A 143 19.88 10.07 15.43
C LEU A 143 18.91 10.56 14.34
N PHE A 144 19.41 11.27 13.33
CA PHE A 144 18.61 11.77 12.22
C PHE A 144 17.84 10.67 11.49
N LEU A 145 18.52 9.57 11.13
CA LEU A 145 17.87 8.45 10.46
C LEU A 145 16.77 7.80 11.32
N ASN A 146 16.99 7.66 12.62
CA ASN A 146 15.96 7.13 13.52
C ASN A 146 14.75 8.06 13.64
N THR A 147 14.98 9.37 13.74
CA THR A 147 13.87 10.32 13.77
C THR A 147 13.03 10.20 12.51
N ILE A 148 13.65 10.14 11.32
CA ILE A 148 12.93 10.00 10.05
C ILE A 148 12.07 8.73 10.02
N VAL A 149 12.65 7.56 10.33
CA VAL A 149 11.88 6.30 10.22
C VAL A 149 10.80 6.16 11.30
N VAL A 150 11.02 6.71 12.50
CA VAL A 150 10.01 6.69 13.57
C VAL A 150 8.85 7.61 13.21
N VAL A 151 9.12 8.82 12.70
CA VAL A 151 8.06 9.72 12.22
C VAL A 151 7.31 9.10 11.04
N GLY A 152 8.01 8.49 10.09
CA GLY A 152 7.38 7.77 8.99
C GLY A 152 6.46 6.64 9.48
N PHE A 153 6.89 5.88 10.49
CA PHE A 153 6.05 4.84 11.10
C PHE A 153 4.80 5.44 11.77
N ILE A 154 4.92 6.58 12.45
CA ILE A 154 3.77 7.30 13.01
C ILE A 154 2.78 7.69 11.89
N PHE A 155 3.25 8.13 10.72
CA PHE A 155 2.36 8.41 9.59
C PHE A 155 1.55 7.19 9.14
N ILE A 156 2.16 5.99 9.15
CA ILE A 156 1.45 4.73 8.87
C ILE A 156 0.38 4.47 9.93
N ILE A 157 0.73 4.61 11.22
CA ILE A 157 -0.21 4.36 12.32
C ILE A 157 -1.41 5.31 12.24
N LEU A 158 -1.16 6.60 12.00
CA LEU A 158 -2.24 7.59 11.85
C LEU A 158 -3.13 7.26 10.65
N ARG A 159 -2.55 6.95 9.48
CA ARG A 159 -3.29 6.53 8.28
C ARG A 159 -4.16 5.30 8.54
N LEU A 160 -3.64 4.29 9.23
CA LEU A 160 -4.39 3.07 9.52
C LEU A 160 -5.48 3.31 10.56
N ALA A 161 -5.24 4.16 11.55
CA ALA A 161 -6.24 4.50 12.57
C ALA A 161 -7.51 5.12 11.95
N GLU A 162 -7.38 5.90 10.87
CA GLU A 162 -8.52 6.47 10.13
C GLU A 162 -9.45 5.41 9.54
N THR A 163 -8.96 4.20 9.31
CA THR A 163 -9.75 3.10 8.75
C THR A 163 -10.57 2.36 9.82
N ILE A 164 -10.35 2.63 11.11
CA ILE A 164 -11.15 2.08 12.21
C ILE A 164 -12.34 2.99 12.45
N ALA A 165 -13.41 2.79 11.68
CA ALA A 165 -14.62 3.59 11.73
C ALA A 165 -15.87 2.75 12.01
N SER A 166 -16.87 3.35 12.67
CA SER A 166 -18.16 2.72 12.99
C SER A 166 -19.24 2.93 11.94
N THR A 167 -18.93 3.67 10.87
CA THR A 167 -19.87 3.90 9.76
C THR A 167 -20.33 2.59 9.11
N PRO A 168 -21.62 2.42 8.78
CA PRO A 168 -22.12 1.23 8.10
C PRO A 168 -21.66 1.15 6.63
N PHE A 169 -21.42 2.30 6.00
CA PHE A 169 -21.01 2.38 4.60
C PHE A 169 -19.52 2.11 4.41
N SER A 170 -19.15 1.75 3.19
CA SER A 170 -17.77 1.43 2.88
C SER A 170 -16.84 2.65 2.94
N LEU A 171 -15.60 2.43 3.36
CA LEU A 171 -14.56 3.47 3.45
C LEU A 171 -13.83 3.73 2.14
N ALA A 172 -13.82 2.75 1.24
CA ALA A 172 -13.15 2.78 -0.04
C ALA A 172 -13.89 1.86 -1.02
N TRP A 173 -13.65 2.04 -2.32
CA TRP A 173 -14.35 1.33 -3.40
C TRP A 173 -14.54 -0.18 -3.16
N SER A 174 -13.50 -0.90 -2.73
CA SER A 174 -13.53 -2.36 -2.56
C SER A 174 -13.63 -2.84 -1.11
N GLU A 175 -13.73 -1.96 -0.12
CA GLU A 175 -13.65 -2.38 1.30
C GLU A 175 -14.89 -3.16 1.74
N GLY A 176 -16.08 -2.74 1.30
CA GLY A 176 -17.32 -3.47 1.50
C GLY A 176 -17.28 -4.87 0.90
N SER A 177 -16.77 -4.98 -0.32
CA SER A 177 -16.54 -6.25 -1.03
C SER A 177 -15.63 -7.18 -0.25
N PHE A 178 -14.51 -6.69 0.27
CA PHE A 178 -13.59 -7.53 1.04
C PHE A 178 -14.21 -8.07 2.32
N ILE A 179 -15.00 -7.26 3.03
CA ILE A 179 -15.73 -7.74 4.22
C ILE A 179 -16.80 -8.77 3.84
N TYR A 180 -17.54 -8.52 2.76
CA TYR A 180 -18.53 -9.47 2.23
C TYR A 180 -17.87 -10.79 1.85
N LEU A 181 -16.81 -10.77 1.04
CA LEU A 181 -16.08 -11.97 0.61
C LEU A 181 -15.53 -12.73 1.83
N ALA A 182 -14.94 -12.05 2.81
CA ALA A 182 -14.51 -12.67 4.07
C ALA A 182 -15.65 -13.39 4.83
N SER A 183 -16.88 -12.88 4.74
CA SER A 183 -18.05 -13.44 5.41
C SER A 183 -18.61 -14.70 4.71
N THR A 184 -18.34 -14.89 3.41
CA THR A 184 -18.88 -16.02 2.63
C THR A 184 -18.40 -17.40 3.14
N TYR A 185 -17.24 -17.47 3.79
CA TYR A 185 -16.80 -18.70 4.50
C TYR A 185 -17.79 -19.16 5.59
N PHE A 186 -18.65 -18.26 6.04
CA PHE A 186 -19.66 -18.47 7.08
C PHE A 186 -21.06 -18.12 6.58
N SER A 187 -21.29 -18.16 5.25
CA SER A 187 -22.51 -17.63 4.62
C SER A 187 -23.80 -18.20 5.21
N LYS A 188 -23.85 -19.52 5.45
CA LYS A 188 -25.03 -20.19 6.01
C LYS A 188 -25.44 -19.64 7.37
N ARG A 189 -24.45 -19.25 8.19
CA ARG A 189 -24.68 -18.66 9.50
C ARG A 189 -25.09 -17.19 9.41
N ILE A 190 -24.51 -16.44 8.48
CA ILE A 190 -24.68 -14.99 8.38
C ILE A 190 -25.94 -14.62 7.58
N TYR A 191 -26.16 -15.32 6.46
CA TYR A 191 -27.20 -15.03 5.47
C TYR A 191 -28.31 -16.09 5.43
N GLY A 192 -28.13 -17.23 6.10
CA GLY A 192 -29.08 -18.36 6.02
C GLY A 192 -28.93 -19.22 4.76
N ILE A 193 -28.12 -18.78 3.79
CA ILE A 193 -27.89 -19.47 2.51
C ILE A 193 -26.42 -19.88 2.34
N GLU A 194 -26.19 -20.95 1.58
CA GLU A 194 -24.84 -21.35 1.17
C GLU A 194 -24.43 -20.56 -0.08
N THR A 195 -23.29 -19.89 -0.02
CA THR A 195 -22.70 -19.17 -1.15
C THR A 195 -21.37 -19.81 -1.54
N SER A 196 -20.89 -19.54 -2.75
CA SER A 196 -19.51 -19.87 -3.12
C SER A 196 -18.51 -19.14 -2.21
N ILE A 197 -17.38 -19.78 -1.93
CA ILE A 197 -16.26 -19.13 -1.24
C ILE A 197 -15.51 -18.16 -2.18
N PRO A 198 -14.74 -17.19 -1.66
CA PRO A 198 -14.10 -16.16 -2.48
C PRO A 198 -13.03 -16.74 -3.38
N TYR A 199 -13.17 -16.62 -4.69
CA TYR A 199 -12.23 -17.25 -5.62
C TYR A 199 -10.88 -16.51 -5.74
N ILE A 200 -10.86 -15.20 -5.49
CA ILE A 200 -9.66 -14.37 -5.55
C ILE A 200 -9.11 -14.15 -4.14
N MET A 201 -7.78 -14.07 -4.00
CA MET A 201 -7.13 -13.73 -2.73
C MET A 201 -7.66 -14.56 -1.53
N SER A 202 -7.88 -15.87 -1.70
CA SER A 202 -8.64 -16.63 -0.72
C SER A 202 -8.02 -16.68 0.67
N THR A 203 -6.71 -16.84 0.77
CA THR A 203 -6.07 -16.81 2.10
C THR A 203 -6.13 -15.42 2.73
N ARG A 204 -6.31 -14.36 1.93
CA ARG A 204 -6.65 -13.03 2.43
C ARG A 204 -8.02 -13.06 3.11
N HIS A 205 -9.06 -13.46 2.39
CA HIS A 205 -10.43 -13.45 2.91
C HIS A 205 -10.63 -14.45 4.05
N LEU A 206 -9.89 -15.56 4.06
CA LEU A 206 -9.84 -16.50 5.18
C LEU A 206 -9.31 -15.82 6.44
N LEU A 207 -8.23 -15.04 6.35
CA LEU A 207 -7.69 -14.28 7.47
C LEU A 207 -8.63 -13.15 7.90
N GLU A 208 -9.23 -12.45 6.94
CA GLU A 208 -10.23 -11.39 7.21
C GLU A 208 -11.49 -11.94 7.88
N GLY A 209 -11.85 -13.20 7.58
CA GLY A 209 -13.06 -13.85 8.08
C GLY A 209 -12.96 -14.40 9.49
N ILE A 210 -11.77 -14.44 10.10
CA ILE A 210 -11.57 -14.97 11.47
C ILE A 210 -12.55 -14.38 12.50
N PRO A 211 -12.85 -13.07 12.53
CA PRO A 211 -13.82 -12.55 13.48
C PRO A 211 -15.24 -13.13 13.33
N PHE A 212 -15.68 -13.47 12.11
CA PHE A 212 -16.99 -14.11 11.89
C PHE A 212 -17.07 -15.53 12.48
N LEU A 213 -15.94 -16.24 12.58
CA LEU A 213 -15.86 -17.53 13.28
C LEU A 213 -16.16 -17.34 14.79
N LEU A 214 -15.61 -16.29 15.39
CA LEU A 214 -15.61 -16.05 16.82
C LEU A 214 -16.91 -15.47 17.37
N GLY A 215 -17.72 -14.79 16.55
CA GLY A 215 -18.97 -14.19 17.01
C GLY A 215 -19.52 -13.10 16.09
N ASN A 216 -20.59 -12.45 16.55
CA ASN A 216 -21.22 -11.33 15.84
C ASN A 216 -20.57 -10.01 16.29
N PHE A 217 -19.40 -9.70 15.74
CA PHE A 217 -18.70 -8.45 16.02
C PHE A 217 -19.20 -7.30 15.12
N SER A 218 -19.01 -6.06 15.56
CA SER A 218 -19.38 -4.87 14.78
C SER A 218 -18.41 -4.63 13.62
N ILE A 219 -18.85 -3.88 12.60
CA ILE A 219 -18.00 -3.46 11.48
C ILE A 219 -16.70 -2.76 11.95
N THR A 220 -16.77 -1.98 13.03
CA THR A 220 -15.58 -1.33 13.64
C THR A 220 -14.55 -2.36 14.07
N PHE A 221 -14.97 -3.49 14.64
CA PHE A 221 -14.07 -4.55 15.07
C PHE A 221 -13.44 -5.25 13.86
N HIS A 222 -14.22 -5.52 12.81
CA HIS A 222 -13.68 -6.07 11.56
C HIS A 222 -12.64 -5.13 10.94
N ARG A 223 -12.88 -3.82 10.93
CA ARG A 223 -11.90 -2.82 10.48
C ARG A 223 -10.65 -2.77 11.36
N ALA A 224 -10.82 -2.82 12.69
CA ALA A 224 -9.69 -2.93 13.61
C ALA A 224 -8.89 -4.23 13.38
N TRP A 225 -9.57 -5.33 13.04
CA TRP A 225 -8.94 -6.59 12.67
C TRP A 225 -8.14 -6.48 11.37
N LEU A 226 -8.65 -5.79 10.34
CA LEU A 226 -7.89 -5.51 9.12
C LEU A 226 -6.63 -4.69 9.41
N VAL A 227 -6.72 -3.67 10.26
CA VAL A 227 -5.55 -2.89 10.71
C VAL A 227 -4.56 -3.77 11.46
N PHE A 228 -5.05 -4.65 12.35
CA PHE A 228 -4.23 -5.62 13.05
C PHE A 228 -3.49 -6.56 12.08
N LEU A 229 -4.17 -7.15 11.09
CA LEU A 229 -3.54 -8.03 10.10
C LEU A 229 -2.42 -7.33 9.31
N ASN A 230 -2.68 -6.07 8.89
CA ASN A 230 -1.68 -5.26 8.22
C ASN A 230 -0.45 -5.01 9.12
N LEU A 231 -0.64 -4.53 10.36
CA LEU A 231 0.47 -4.26 11.26
C LEU A 231 1.21 -5.53 11.70
N PHE A 232 0.46 -6.58 12.05
CA PHE A 232 1.02 -7.85 12.50
C PHE A 232 1.92 -8.47 11.44
N SER A 233 1.44 -8.59 10.20
CA SER A 233 2.23 -9.21 9.13
C SER A 233 3.52 -8.45 8.85
N VAL A 234 3.47 -7.12 8.81
CA VAL A 234 4.64 -6.29 8.51
C VAL A 234 5.63 -6.25 9.68
N ILE A 235 5.14 -6.19 10.92
CA ILE A 235 5.97 -6.32 12.12
C ILE A 235 6.63 -7.70 12.16
N PHE A 236 5.88 -8.76 11.88
CA PHE A 236 6.40 -10.13 11.91
C PHE A 236 7.46 -10.35 10.81
N PHE A 237 7.24 -9.79 9.61
CA PHE A 237 8.24 -9.76 8.55
C PHE A 237 9.52 -9.03 8.99
N ALA A 238 9.39 -7.81 9.54
CA ALA A 238 10.54 -7.02 10.00
C ALA A 238 11.33 -7.71 11.12
N LEU A 239 10.64 -8.35 12.07
CA LEU A 239 11.28 -9.17 13.11
C LEU A 239 11.99 -10.39 12.54
N SER A 240 11.41 -11.03 11.51
CA SER A 240 12.03 -12.17 10.82
C SER A 240 13.31 -11.76 10.09
N VAL A 241 13.32 -10.59 9.44
CA VAL A 241 14.54 -9.98 8.86
C VAL A 241 15.59 -9.74 9.94
N ILE A 242 15.23 -9.08 11.05
CA ILE A 242 16.15 -8.80 12.16
C ILE A 242 16.79 -10.08 12.71
N LYS A 243 15.98 -11.11 12.90
CA LYS A 243 16.43 -12.41 13.40
C LYS A 243 17.37 -13.10 12.41
N ARG A 244 17.00 -13.17 11.13
CA ARG A 244 17.78 -13.89 10.10
C ARG A 244 19.17 -13.31 9.92
N PHE A 245 19.29 -11.98 9.90
CA PHE A 245 20.55 -11.29 9.66
C PHE A 245 21.33 -10.93 10.93
N ASN A 246 20.88 -11.41 12.10
CA ASN A 246 21.48 -11.14 13.41
C ASN A 246 21.82 -9.65 13.63
N ILE A 247 20.84 -8.77 13.40
CA ILE A 247 21.04 -7.33 13.44
C ILE A 247 21.38 -6.87 14.86
N THR A 248 22.51 -6.16 15.00
CA THR A 248 23.00 -5.70 16.31
C THR A 248 22.02 -4.73 16.97
N LYS A 249 22.04 -4.63 18.31
CA LYS A 249 21.13 -3.78 19.10
C LYS A 249 21.14 -2.32 18.63
N LYS A 250 22.29 -1.83 18.17
CA LYS A 250 22.46 -0.48 17.61
C LYS A 250 21.62 -0.25 16.36
N TRP A 251 21.42 -1.25 15.51
CA TRP A 251 20.75 -1.07 14.20
C TRP A 251 19.34 -1.63 14.17
N ARG A 252 18.98 -2.41 15.19
CA ARG A 252 17.70 -3.11 15.26
C ARG A 252 16.51 -2.18 15.06
N MET A 253 16.50 -1.03 15.75
CA MET A 253 15.38 -0.08 15.66
C MET A 253 15.26 0.54 14.26
N LEU A 254 16.40 0.98 13.70
CA LEU A 254 16.44 1.60 12.39
C LEU A 254 15.97 0.62 11.28
N ILE A 255 16.49 -0.60 11.29
CA ILE A 255 16.11 -1.64 10.33
C ILE A 255 14.68 -2.12 10.54
N PHE A 256 14.22 -2.20 11.79
CA PHE A 256 12.83 -2.53 12.11
C PHE A 256 11.84 -1.56 11.44
N PHE A 257 11.95 -0.28 11.75
CA PHE A 257 11.03 0.72 11.21
C PHE A 257 11.21 0.93 9.71
N TRP A 258 12.44 0.88 9.20
CA TRP A 258 12.68 0.97 7.76
C TRP A 258 12.08 -0.20 6.99
N SER A 259 12.19 -1.43 7.48
CA SER A 259 11.58 -2.60 6.83
C SER A 259 10.06 -2.45 6.78
N ILE A 260 9.45 -1.94 7.85
CA ILE A 260 8.00 -1.65 7.88
C ILE A 260 7.65 -0.62 6.79
N LEU A 261 8.35 0.52 6.77
CA LEU A 261 8.11 1.57 5.78
C LEU A 261 8.30 1.09 4.34
N TYR A 262 9.35 0.30 4.10
CA TYR A 262 9.68 -0.25 2.79
C TYR A 262 8.60 -1.23 2.28
N VAL A 263 7.98 -2.00 3.17
CA VAL A 263 6.87 -2.89 2.78
C VAL A 263 5.62 -2.07 2.47
N PHE A 264 5.31 -1.05 3.28
CA PHE A 264 4.12 -0.21 3.06
C PHE A 264 4.20 0.66 1.79
N GLN A 265 5.39 1.08 1.33
CA GLN A 265 5.49 1.79 0.04
C GLN A 265 5.12 0.92 -1.16
N GLY A 266 5.29 -0.41 -1.05
CA GLY A 266 4.93 -1.37 -2.09
C GLY A 266 3.48 -1.84 -2.04
N VAL A 267 2.68 -1.36 -1.07
CA VAL A 267 1.29 -1.80 -0.85
C VAL A 267 1.17 -3.33 -0.79
N ILE A 268 2.15 -3.98 -0.14
CA ILE A 268 2.24 -5.45 -0.10
C ILE A 268 1.19 -5.98 0.88
N TYR A 269 0.22 -6.74 0.36
CA TYR A 269 -0.86 -7.29 1.18
C TYR A 269 -0.33 -8.30 2.21
N TYR A 270 -0.94 -8.30 3.41
CA TYR A 270 -0.49 -9.10 4.56
C TYR A 270 -0.48 -10.60 4.30
N ASN A 271 -1.45 -11.15 3.57
CA ASN A 271 -1.52 -12.58 3.22
C ASN A 271 -0.29 -12.99 2.41
N ILE A 272 0.03 -12.21 1.39
CA ILE A 272 1.18 -12.43 0.53
C ILE A 272 2.50 -12.23 1.32
N LEU A 273 2.57 -11.20 2.15
CA LEU A 273 3.73 -10.95 2.99
C LEU A 273 3.98 -12.08 4.00
N LEU A 274 2.92 -12.67 4.54
CA LEU A 274 3.02 -13.84 5.42
C LEU A 274 3.61 -15.06 4.69
N SER A 275 3.27 -15.28 3.42
CA SER A 275 3.91 -16.32 2.59
C SER A 275 5.43 -16.11 2.48
N ALA A 276 5.88 -14.88 2.17
CA ALA A 276 7.31 -14.55 2.19
C ALA A 276 7.94 -14.72 3.58
N THR A 277 7.22 -14.32 4.63
CA THR A 277 7.71 -14.40 6.02
C THR A 277 7.93 -15.85 6.44
N ILE A 278 7.08 -16.80 6.03
CA ILE A 278 7.27 -18.24 6.29
C ILE A 278 8.62 -18.71 5.70
N VAL A 279 8.96 -18.30 4.48
CA VAL A 279 10.25 -18.64 3.85
C VAL A 279 11.42 -17.99 4.59
N ILE A 280 11.36 -16.68 4.85
CA ILE A 280 12.46 -15.93 5.49
C ILE A 280 12.69 -16.41 6.92
N TRP A 281 11.65 -16.76 7.66
CA TRP A 281 11.79 -17.23 9.03
C TRP A 281 12.18 -18.71 9.10
N GLY A 282 11.62 -19.52 8.19
CA GLY A 282 11.67 -20.97 8.28
C GLY A 282 12.79 -21.63 7.49
N PHE A 283 13.22 -21.06 6.35
CA PHE A 283 14.22 -21.68 5.48
C PHE A 283 15.60 -21.70 6.15
N ASN A 284 16.23 -22.87 6.15
CA ASN A 284 17.56 -23.13 6.66
C ASN A 284 18.33 -24.05 5.68
N LYS A 285 19.47 -23.60 5.17
CA LYS A 285 20.27 -24.35 4.18
C LYS A 285 20.79 -25.70 4.67
N ASP A 286 21.01 -25.85 5.97
CA ASP A 286 21.56 -27.06 6.59
C ASP A 286 20.48 -28.12 6.82
N HIS A 287 19.22 -27.71 6.97
CA HIS A 287 18.07 -28.58 7.22
C HIS A 287 17.19 -28.71 5.97
N LYS A 288 17.74 -29.33 4.91
CA LYS A 288 17.12 -29.39 3.58
C LYS A 288 15.68 -29.91 3.56
N LEU A 289 15.38 -31.00 4.29
CA LEU A 289 14.03 -31.59 4.31
C LEU A 289 13.01 -30.66 4.99
N ARG A 290 13.38 -30.05 6.12
CA ARG A 290 12.52 -29.06 6.80
C ARG A 290 12.27 -27.86 5.89
N SER A 291 13.31 -27.34 5.26
CA SER A 291 13.22 -26.22 4.32
C SER A 291 12.34 -26.54 3.12
N PHE A 292 12.42 -27.76 2.59
CA PHE A 292 11.55 -28.23 1.53
C PHE A 292 10.07 -28.12 1.92
N PHE A 293 9.66 -28.68 3.07
CA PHE A 293 8.26 -28.58 3.51
C PHE A 293 7.81 -27.15 3.81
N ILE A 294 8.70 -26.32 4.35
CA ILE A 294 8.42 -24.89 4.58
C ILE A 294 8.15 -24.16 3.27
N VAL A 295 8.92 -24.45 2.22
CA VAL A 295 8.69 -23.89 0.88
C VAL A 295 7.38 -24.38 0.30
N LEU A 296 7.04 -25.67 0.43
CA LEU A 296 5.75 -26.17 -0.04
C LEU A 296 4.57 -25.48 0.67
N LEU A 297 4.64 -25.33 1.99
CA LEU A 297 3.61 -24.63 2.77
C LEU A 297 3.47 -23.17 2.34
N ALA A 298 4.59 -22.45 2.21
CA ALA A 298 4.59 -21.06 1.77
C ALA A 298 4.05 -20.92 0.33
N SER A 299 4.39 -21.87 -0.55
CA SER A 299 3.93 -21.89 -1.95
C SER A 299 2.44 -22.19 -2.05
N LEU A 300 1.92 -23.14 -1.28
CA LEU A 300 0.49 -23.41 -1.19
C LEU A 300 -0.26 -22.16 -0.72
N PHE A 301 0.21 -21.54 0.37
CA PHE A 301 -0.39 -20.34 0.93
C PHE A 301 -0.33 -19.15 -0.04
N GLY A 302 0.79 -18.95 -0.74
CA GLY A 302 0.97 -17.88 -1.71
C GLY A 302 0.15 -18.10 -2.98
N GLY A 303 0.19 -19.30 -3.53
CA GLY A 303 -0.47 -19.69 -4.78
C GLY A 303 -1.99 -19.60 -4.72
N MET A 304 -2.60 -19.84 -3.56
CA MET A 304 -4.04 -19.63 -3.34
C MET A 304 -4.50 -18.16 -3.50
N ASN A 305 -3.59 -17.20 -3.61
CA ASN A 305 -3.94 -15.78 -3.76
C ASN A 305 -3.81 -15.25 -5.18
N ARG A 306 -2.64 -15.46 -5.80
CA ARG A 306 -2.27 -14.88 -7.10
C ARG A 306 -1.26 -15.77 -7.81
N ILE A 307 -1.29 -15.74 -9.14
CA ILE A 307 -0.42 -16.56 -9.99
C ILE A 307 1.08 -16.28 -9.78
N ASN A 308 1.48 -15.01 -9.62
CA ASN A 308 2.88 -14.66 -9.35
C ASN A 308 3.37 -15.29 -8.02
N TRP A 309 2.51 -15.35 -7.01
CA TRP A 309 2.82 -15.93 -5.70
C TRP A 309 2.79 -17.45 -5.65
N ALA A 310 2.43 -18.13 -6.74
CA ALA A 310 2.73 -19.56 -6.89
C ALA A 310 4.24 -19.81 -7.07
N PHE A 311 4.97 -18.86 -7.64
CA PHE A 311 6.40 -18.97 -7.97
C PHE A 311 7.32 -18.19 -7.01
N THR A 312 6.80 -17.16 -6.34
CA THR A 312 7.61 -16.29 -5.47
C THR A 312 8.23 -17.03 -4.28
N PRO A 313 7.49 -17.79 -3.44
CA PRO A 313 8.08 -18.47 -2.28
C PRO A 313 9.24 -19.42 -2.63
N PRO A 314 9.15 -20.27 -3.67
CA PRO A 314 10.30 -21.08 -4.06
C PRO A 314 11.46 -20.24 -4.60
N LEU A 315 11.21 -19.18 -5.38
CA LEU A 315 12.26 -18.29 -5.86
C LEU A 315 12.98 -17.56 -4.72
N LEU A 316 12.25 -17.16 -3.66
CA LEU A 316 12.85 -16.59 -2.46
C LEU A 316 13.72 -17.60 -1.71
N ALA A 317 13.29 -18.86 -1.62
CA ALA A 317 14.09 -19.92 -1.01
C ALA A 317 15.36 -20.23 -1.82
N VAL A 318 15.25 -20.26 -3.15
CA VAL A 318 16.40 -20.38 -4.05
C VAL A 318 17.34 -19.20 -3.87
N LEU A 319 16.82 -17.98 -3.88
CA LEU A 319 17.60 -16.75 -3.68
C LEU A 319 18.38 -16.81 -2.36
N ILE A 320 17.71 -17.17 -1.27
CA ILE A 320 18.33 -17.35 0.05
C ILE A 320 19.39 -18.44 0.02
N TYR A 321 19.11 -19.60 -0.59
CA TYR A 321 20.08 -20.68 -0.71
C TYR A 321 21.35 -20.23 -1.47
N LEU A 322 21.18 -19.50 -2.58
CA LEU A 322 22.30 -18.97 -3.36
C LEU A 322 23.13 -17.98 -2.54
N LEU A 323 22.49 -17.11 -1.76
CA LEU A 323 23.16 -16.08 -0.96
C LEU A 323 23.84 -16.65 0.30
N GLU A 324 23.34 -17.74 0.88
CA GLU A 324 23.93 -18.37 2.06
C GLU A 324 25.03 -19.41 1.74
N ASN A 325 25.15 -19.83 0.48
CA ASN A 325 26.17 -20.78 0.05
C ASN A 325 27.25 -20.07 -0.78
N GLU A 326 28.34 -19.74 -0.12
CA GLU A 326 29.48 -19.03 -0.69
C GLU A 326 30.55 -19.97 -1.31
N GLU A 327 30.25 -21.25 -1.51
CA GLU A 327 31.23 -22.22 -2.00
C GLU A 327 31.78 -21.83 -3.38
N THR A 328 33.10 -21.94 -3.54
CA THR A 328 33.74 -21.82 -4.87
C THR A 328 33.46 -23.11 -5.64
N LEU A 329 32.87 -22.98 -6.83
CA LEU A 329 32.44 -24.10 -7.66
C LEU A 329 33.36 -24.19 -8.88
N PRO A 330 34.48 -24.94 -8.81
CA PRO A 330 35.54 -24.91 -9.82
C PRO A 330 35.12 -25.60 -11.12
N SER A 331 34.31 -26.67 -11.04
CA SER A 331 33.90 -27.44 -12.21
C SER A 331 32.43 -27.25 -12.57
N LEU A 332 32.08 -27.53 -13.83
CA LEU A 332 30.68 -27.58 -14.28
C LEU A 332 29.87 -28.62 -13.48
N ARG A 333 30.49 -29.75 -13.13
CA ARG A 333 29.85 -30.81 -12.33
C ARG A 333 29.44 -30.31 -10.96
N ASP A 334 30.28 -29.52 -10.31
CA ASP A 334 29.98 -28.95 -8.99
C ASP A 334 28.87 -27.91 -9.08
N LYS A 335 28.88 -27.07 -10.13
CA LYS A 335 27.78 -26.13 -10.41
C LYS A 335 26.45 -26.85 -10.63
N ILE A 336 26.43 -27.93 -11.40
CA ILE A 336 25.22 -28.73 -11.63
C ILE A 336 24.72 -29.31 -10.30
N LYS A 337 25.58 -29.98 -9.52
CA LYS A 337 25.21 -30.54 -8.22
C LYS A 337 24.66 -29.48 -7.26
N PHE A 338 25.28 -28.31 -7.25
CA PHE A 338 24.85 -27.16 -6.48
C PHE A 338 23.44 -26.69 -6.87
N LEU A 339 23.14 -26.65 -8.17
CA LEU A 339 21.84 -26.21 -8.68
C LEU A 339 20.71 -27.23 -8.50
N LEU A 340 21.01 -28.52 -8.32
CA LEU A 340 19.98 -29.55 -8.17
C LEU A 340 18.99 -29.20 -7.06
N TYR A 341 19.48 -28.89 -5.85
CA TYR A 341 18.60 -28.59 -4.72
C TYR A 341 17.72 -27.35 -4.93
N PRO A 342 18.27 -26.19 -5.37
CA PRO A 342 17.47 -25.05 -5.82
C PRO A 342 16.42 -25.39 -6.89
N ILE A 343 16.78 -26.17 -7.90
CA ILE A 343 15.86 -26.58 -8.96
C ILE A 343 14.73 -27.43 -8.37
N TYR A 344 15.03 -28.37 -7.48
CA TYR A 344 14.02 -29.17 -6.79
C TYR A 344 13.08 -28.29 -5.96
N LEU A 345 13.61 -27.35 -5.17
CA LEU A 345 12.79 -26.39 -4.42
C LEU A 345 11.88 -25.59 -5.36
N PHE A 346 12.43 -25.10 -6.48
CA PHE A 346 11.68 -24.31 -7.44
C PHE A 346 10.56 -25.11 -8.09
N VAL A 347 10.87 -26.28 -8.64
CA VAL A 347 9.90 -27.12 -9.35
C VAL A 347 8.79 -27.57 -8.41
N PHE A 348 9.12 -28.19 -7.28
CA PHE A 348 8.09 -28.71 -6.36
C PHE A 348 7.31 -27.60 -5.65
N GLY A 349 7.98 -26.51 -5.25
CA GLY A 349 7.30 -25.35 -4.70
C GLY A 349 6.31 -24.76 -5.69
N SER A 350 6.73 -24.55 -6.93
CA SER A 350 5.87 -23.97 -7.98
C SER A 350 4.71 -24.89 -8.33
N LEU A 351 4.94 -26.22 -8.41
CA LEU A 351 3.86 -27.19 -8.64
C LEU A 351 2.83 -27.15 -7.51
N ILE A 352 3.25 -27.07 -6.25
CA ILE A 352 2.33 -26.94 -5.11
C ILE A 352 1.63 -25.58 -5.10
N GLY A 353 2.31 -24.49 -5.45
CA GLY A 353 1.69 -23.17 -5.58
C GLY A 353 0.63 -23.15 -6.68
N LEU A 354 0.92 -23.73 -7.84
CA LEU A 354 -0.04 -23.88 -8.94
C LEU A 354 -1.18 -24.82 -8.58
N ALA A 355 -0.90 -25.93 -7.88
CA ALA A 355 -1.95 -26.82 -7.38
C ALA A 355 -2.85 -26.10 -6.36
N GLY A 356 -2.30 -25.25 -5.50
CA GLY A 356 -3.05 -24.37 -4.62
C GLY A 356 -3.93 -23.39 -5.40
N LEU A 357 -3.36 -22.75 -6.43
CA LEU A 357 -4.10 -21.84 -7.30
C LEU A 357 -5.24 -22.57 -8.02
N PHE A 358 -4.97 -23.64 -8.78
CA PHE A 358 -5.98 -24.34 -9.57
C PHE A 358 -6.98 -25.11 -8.71
N GLY A 359 -6.51 -25.83 -7.69
CA GLY A 359 -7.37 -26.59 -6.79
C GLY A 359 -8.34 -25.68 -6.04
N TYR A 360 -7.89 -24.48 -5.68
CA TYR A 360 -8.77 -23.49 -5.07
C TYR A 360 -9.66 -22.78 -6.10
N TYR A 361 -9.08 -22.24 -7.17
CA TYR A 361 -9.77 -21.39 -8.15
C TYR A 361 -10.80 -22.15 -9.01
N VAL A 362 -10.42 -23.32 -9.52
CA VAL A 362 -11.26 -24.14 -10.41
C VAL A 362 -12.05 -25.20 -9.65
N GLY A 363 -11.54 -25.66 -8.49
CA GLY A 363 -12.19 -26.68 -7.68
C GLY A 363 -13.22 -26.09 -6.73
N ILE A 364 -12.76 -25.59 -5.58
CA ILE A 364 -13.63 -25.23 -4.45
C ILE A 364 -14.27 -23.83 -4.63
N GLY A 365 -13.60 -22.93 -5.36
CA GLY A 365 -14.03 -21.54 -5.57
C GLY A 365 -15.19 -21.36 -6.54
N GLY A 366 -15.66 -22.42 -7.20
CA GLY A 366 -16.89 -22.39 -8.02
C GLY A 366 -16.76 -21.81 -9.42
N TYR A 367 -15.55 -21.56 -9.94
CA TYR A 367 -15.35 -21.01 -11.28
C TYR A 367 -14.80 -22.02 -12.29
N SER A 368 -15.11 -21.80 -13.57
CA SER A 368 -14.61 -22.65 -14.66
C SER A 368 -13.15 -22.34 -15.03
N PHE A 369 -12.47 -23.31 -15.64
CA PHE A 369 -11.15 -23.09 -16.25
C PHE A 369 -11.16 -21.99 -17.32
N ASN A 370 -12.28 -21.82 -18.04
CA ASN A 370 -12.42 -20.76 -19.05
C ASN A 370 -12.39 -19.36 -18.41
N THR A 371 -12.99 -19.19 -17.23
CA THR A 371 -12.92 -17.93 -16.48
C THR A 371 -11.48 -17.59 -16.10
N PHE A 372 -10.70 -18.58 -15.66
CA PHE A 372 -9.28 -18.39 -15.36
C PHE A 372 -8.49 -17.95 -16.61
N LEU A 373 -8.72 -18.59 -17.76
CA LEU A 373 -8.04 -18.23 -19.00
C LEU A 373 -8.40 -16.82 -19.48
N ALA A 374 -9.67 -16.44 -19.42
CA ALA A 374 -10.13 -15.10 -19.78
C ALA A 374 -9.39 -14.02 -18.97
N ARG A 375 -9.24 -14.24 -17.66
CA ARG A 375 -8.46 -13.35 -16.78
C ARG A 375 -7.00 -13.22 -17.20
N MET A 376 -6.36 -14.32 -17.61
CA MET A 376 -4.96 -14.27 -18.07
C MET A 376 -4.81 -13.56 -19.41
N GLN A 377 -5.84 -13.64 -20.26
CA GLN A 377 -5.89 -13.04 -21.59
C GLN A 377 -6.33 -11.57 -21.59
N ALA A 378 -6.79 -11.03 -20.46
CA ALA A 378 -7.21 -9.64 -20.30
C ALA A 378 -6.21 -8.64 -20.91
N ASP A 379 -6.75 -7.53 -21.44
CA ASP A 379 -5.97 -6.52 -22.16
C ASP A 379 -4.82 -5.96 -21.33
N SER A 380 -3.77 -5.50 -22.02
CA SER A 380 -2.60 -4.91 -21.38
C SER A 380 -2.46 -3.43 -21.77
N LEU A 381 -2.52 -2.57 -20.75
CA LEU A 381 -2.34 -1.12 -20.80
C LEU A 381 -0.87 -0.77 -20.55
N LEU A 382 -0.04 -0.88 -21.59
CA LEU A 382 1.40 -0.57 -21.49
C LEU A 382 1.69 0.87 -21.05
N SER A 383 0.74 1.80 -21.26
CA SER A 383 0.80 3.18 -20.80
C SER A 383 1.04 3.29 -19.28
N ARG A 384 0.60 2.31 -18.47
CA ARG A 384 0.80 2.26 -17.01
C ARG A 384 2.24 2.11 -16.57
N LEU A 385 3.06 1.52 -17.43
CA LEU A 385 4.47 1.29 -17.13
C LEU A 385 5.27 2.60 -17.12
N LEU A 386 4.79 3.59 -17.86
CA LEU A 386 5.35 4.93 -17.99
C LEU A 386 4.51 5.95 -17.22
N PRO A 387 5.00 7.19 -17.00
CA PRO A 387 4.22 8.25 -16.39
C PRO A 387 2.84 8.42 -17.04
N SER A 388 1.79 8.36 -16.22
CA SER A 388 0.40 8.45 -16.67
C SER A 388 -0.46 9.22 -15.66
N ASP A 389 -1.69 9.58 -16.06
CA ASP A 389 -2.65 10.23 -15.16
C ASP A 389 -3.13 9.31 -14.04
N THR A 390 -3.12 7.99 -14.28
CA THR A 390 -3.45 6.97 -13.28
C THR A 390 -2.35 6.81 -12.25
N PHE A 391 -1.09 6.81 -12.68
CA PHE A 391 0.07 6.76 -11.80
C PHE A 391 1.16 7.72 -12.29
N PRO A 392 1.32 8.93 -11.69
CA PRO A 392 2.17 9.99 -12.23
C PRO A 392 3.64 9.63 -12.48
N LEU A 393 4.18 8.67 -11.73
CA LEU A 393 5.55 8.18 -11.97
C LEU A 393 5.59 7.05 -13.01
N GLY A 394 4.51 6.31 -13.19
CA GLY A 394 4.53 5.02 -13.87
C GLY A 394 5.23 3.94 -13.06
N VAL A 395 4.89 2.68 -13.33
CA VAL A 395 5.37 1.54 -12.54
C VAL A 395 6.89 1.36 -12.65
N ILE A 396 7.49 1.58 -13.83
CA ILE A 396 8.93 1.39 -14.02
C ILE A 396 9.73 2.41 -13.20
N LEU A 397 9.45 3.71 -13.37
CA LEU A 397 10.20 4.76 -12.70
C LEU A 397 10.01 4.70 -11.19
N ALA A 398 8.78 4.45 -10.72
CA ALA A 398 8.50 4.26 -9.31
C ALA A 398 9.28 3.07 -8.73
N SER A 399 9.31 1.94 -9.42
CA SER A 399 10.07 0.75 -9.00
C SER A 399 11.57 1.00 -8.94
N LEU A 400 12.12 1.70 -9.93
CA LEU A 400 13.53 2.10 -9.95
C LEU A 400 13.84 3.07 -8.82
N LEU A 401 12.97 4.05 -8.57
CA LEU A 401 13.13 5.00 -7.48
C LEU A 401 13.24 4.27 -6.13
N VAL A 402 12.29 3.38 -5.83
CA VAL A 402 12.25 2.69 -4.54
C VAL A 402 13.32 1.61 -4.34
N THR A 403 13.95 1.11 -5.42
CA THR A 403 14.97 0.05 -5.35
C THR A 403 16.40 0.50 -5.69
N SER A 404 16.61 1.66 -6.29
CA SER A 404 17.92 2.14 -6.75
C SER A 404 18.98 2.20 -5.64
N ALA A 405 18.62 2.74 -4.47
CA ALA A 405 19.53 2.82 -3.33
C ALA A 405 19.90 1.43 -2.78
N LEU A 406 18.98 0.46 -2.85
CA LEU A 406 19.23 -0.92 -2.47
C LEU A 406 20.23 -1.56 -3.44
N TRP A 407 19.99 -1.40 -4.76
CA TRP A 407 20.89 -1.91 -5.80
C TRP A 407 22.30 -1.31 -5.73
N TYR A 408 22.43 -0.02 -5.40
CA TYR A 408 23.72 0.59 -5.14
C TYR A 408 24.52 -0.17 -4.07
N PHE A 409 23.88 -0.48 -2.93
CA PHE A 409 24.54 -1.21 -1.84
C PHE A 409 24.74 -2.69 -2.14
N ILE A 410 23.84 -3.33 -2.91
CA ILE A 410 24.03 -4.71 -3.40
C ILE A 410 25.29 -4.79 -4.26
N ILE A 411 25.40 -3.95 -5.30
CA ILE A 411 26.53 -3.94 -6.23
C ILE A 411 27.82 -3.60 -5.49
N ARG A 412 27.79 -2.58 -4.63
CA ARG A 412 28.94 -2.19 -3.81
C ARG A 412 29.39 -3.32 -2.87
N GLY A 413 28.44 -4.00 -2.21
CA GLY A 413 28.71 -5.12 -1.33
C GLY A 413 29.36 -6.28 -2.08
N TRP A 414 28.84 -6.61 -3.27
CA TRP A 414 29.43 -7.62 -4.14
C TRP A 414 30.85 -7.26 -4.61
N ILE A 415 31.07 -6.01 -5.07
CA ILE A 415 32.41 -5.52 -5.50
C ILE A 415 33.43 -5.56 -4.35
N LYS A 416 32.98 -5.38 -3.11
CA LYS A 416 33.82 -5.42 -1.91
C LYS A 416 33.91 -6.78 -1.24
N SER A 417 33.17 -7.77 -1.74
CA SER A 417 33.24 -9.13 -1.21
C SER A 417 34.61 -9.74 -1.52
N ASP A 418 35.18 -10.43 -0.53
CA ASP A 418 36.43 -11.18 -0.68
C ASP A 418 36.24 -12.37 -1.65
N ASN A 419 35.00 -12.86 -1.78
CA ASN A 419 34.62 -13.98 -2.63
C ASN A 419 33.66 -13.53 -3.73
N LYS A 420 34.21 -12.98 -4.82
CA LYS A 420 33.45 -12.49 -5.99
C LYS A 420 32.95 -13.64 -6.87
N ASN A 421 31.97 -14.39 -6.38
CA ASN A 421 31.34 -15.44 -7.18
C ASN A 421 30.38 -14.84 -8.22
N ILE A 422 30.87 -14.63 -9.44
CA ILE A 422 30.08 -14.05 -10.54
C ILE A 422 28.93 -14.95 -10.99
N PHE A 423 29.08 -16.27 -10.86
CA PHE A 423 28.04 -17.23 -11.23
C PHE A 423 26.84 -17.11 -10.29
N THR A 424 27.08 -17.15 -8.97
CA THR A 424 26.01 -16.97 -7.98
C THR A 424 25.37 -15.59 -8.08
N PHE A 425 26.17 -14.52 -8.24
CA PHE A 425 25.64 -13.17 -8.40
C PHE A 425 24.80 -13.02 -9.68
N GLY A 426 25.21 -13.65 -10.78
CA GLY A 426 24.44 -13.69 -12.03
C GLY A 426 23.08 -14.37 -11.86
N LEU A 427 23.00 -15.46 -11.09
CA LEU A 427 21.73 -16.11 -10.76
C LEU A 427 20.84 -15.26 -9.85
N VAL A 428 21.42 -14.61 -8.83
CA VAL A 428 20.71 -13.65 -7.97
C VAL A 428 20.11 -12.51 -8.80
N LEU A 429 20.88 -11.96 -9.73
CA LEU A 429 20.42 -10.92 -10.65
C LEU A 429 19.30 -11.44 -11.55
N LEU A 430 19.46 -12.64 -12.13
CA LEU A 430 18.45 -13.27 -12.98
C LEU A 430 17.12 -13.45 -12.25
N ILE A 431 17.13 -13.95 -11.01
CA ILE A 431 15.91 -14.12 -10.21
C ILE A 431 15.20 -12.78 -9.99
N ASN A 432 15.94 -11.74 -9.58
CA ASN A 432 15.35 -10.41 -9.38
C ASN A 432 14.82 -9.82 -10.70
N LEU A 433 15.49 -10.04 -11.84
CA LEU A 433 15.03 -9.60 -13.16
C LEU A 433 13.75 -10.32 -13.60
N VAL A 434 13.67 -11.63 -13.39
CA VAL A 434 12.46 -12.42 -13.70
C VAL A 434 11.28 -11.95 -12.85
N LEU A 435 11.50 -11.71 -11.54
CA LEU A 435 10.47 -11.17 -10.67
C LEU A 435 10.07 -9.75 -11.06
N PHE A 436 11.02 -8.90 -11.46
CA PHE A 436 10.73 -7.56 -11.96
C PHE A 436 9.87 -7.62 -13.24
N ALA A 437 10.29 -8.39 -14.24
CA ALA A 437 9.57 -8.51 -15.51
C ALA A 437 8.17 -9.12 -15.31
N GLY A 438 8.06 -10.18 -14.50
CA GLY A 438 6.77 -10.80 -14.16
C GLY A 438 5.83 -9.81 -13.48
N SER A 439 6.33 -9.03 -12.51
CA SER A 439 5.56 -7.98 -11.85
C SER A 439 5.11 -6.87 -12.81
N LEU A 440 5.97 -6.43 -13.75
CA LEU A 440 5.59 -5.46 -14.78
C LEU A 440 4.47 -5.98 -15.69
N LEU A 441 4.52 -7.25 -16.09
CA LEU A 441 3.49 -7.86 -16.93
C LEU A 441 2.12 -7.86 -16.22
N VAL A 442 2.08 -8.15 -14.92
CA VAL A 442 0.84 -8.10 -14.13
C VAL A 442 0.37 -6.67 -13.94
N SER A 443 1.28 -5.72 -13.66
CA SER A 443 0.97 -4.29 -13.55
C SER A 443 0.40 -3.69 -14.84
N ALA A 444 0.79 -4.20 -16.00
CA ALA A 444 0.28 -3.72 -17.29
C ALA A 444 -1.15 -4.17 -17.56
N LYS A 445 -1.66 -5.23 -16.93
CA LYS A 445 -3.01 -5.74 -17.21
C LYS A 445 -4.08 -4.70 -16.83
N ILE A 446 -5.14 -4.61 -17.62
CA ILE A 446 -6.35 -3.84 -17.29
C ILE A 446 -6.92 -4.37 -15.97
N GLY A 447 -7.37 -3.47 -15.08
CA GLY A 447 -7.71 -3.84 -13.70
C GLY A 447 -6.51 -4.07 -12.76
N GLY A 448 -5.26 -4.06 -13.25
CA GLY A 448 -4.04 -4.21 -12.45
C GLY A 448 -3.66 -3.04 -11.53
N GLY A 449 -4.58 -2.08 -11.32
CA GLY A 449 -4.42 -0.88 -10.50
C GLY A 449 -3.35 0.12 -10.96
N ALA A 450 -3.12 1.15 -10.14
CA ALA A 450 -2.30 2.32 -10.48
C ALA A 450 -1.26 2.67 -9.41
N ASP A 451 -0.58 1.65 -8.89
CA ASP A 451 0.49 1.80 -7.89
C ASP A 451 1.52 0.64 -7.98
N LEU A 452 2.28 0.40 -6.91
CA LEU A 452 3.31 -0.63 -6.83
C LEU A 452 2.84 -1.99 -6.27
N HIS A 453 1.54 -2.21 -6.03
CA HIS A 453 1.05 -3.42 -5.34
C HIS A 453 1.35 -4.74 -6.09
N ASN A 454 1.54 -4.69 -7.41
CA ASN A 454 1.93 -5.85 -8.22
C ASN A 454 3.46 -6.04 -8.32
N MET A 455 4.24 -5.08 -7.83
CA MET A 455 5.70 -5.17 -7.68
C MET A 455 6.11 -5.88 -6.38
N ASP A 456 5.15 -6.39 -5.62
CA ASP A 456 5.32 -7.06 -4.33
C ASP A 456 6.47 -8.08 -4.29
N ALA A 457 6.46 -9.07 -5.18
CA ALA A 457 7.46 -10.13 -5.25
C ALA A 457 8.87 -9.59 -5.55
N TYR A 458 8.98 -8.66 -6.50
CA TYR A 458 10.23 -7.98 -6.81
C TYR A 458 10.75 -7.20 -5.61
N LEU A 459 9.91 -6.37 -4.98
CA LEU A 459 10.31 -5.52 -3.86
C LEU A 459 10.80 -6.35 -2.66
N VAL A 460 10.12 -7.46 -2.34
CA VAL A 460 10.56 -8.39 -1.28
C VAL A 460 11.90 -9.04 -1.63
N SER A 461 12.06 -9.50 -2.87
CA SER A 461 13.30 -10.15 -3.32
C SER A 461 14.52 -9.22 -3.28
N VAL A 462 14.35 -7.95 -3.69
CA VAL A 462 15.41 -6.94 -3.63
C VAL A 462 15.75 -6.59 -2.19
N LEU A 463 14.76 -6.46 -1.29
CA LEU A 463 15.02 -6.22 0.13
C LEU A 463 15.86 -7.34 0.74
N ILE A 464 15.50 -8.60 0.49
CA ILE A 464 16.25 -9.75 1.00
C ILE A 464 17.68 -9.74 0.45
N THR A 465 17.82 -9.57 -0.87
CA THR A 465 19.13 -9.48 -1.53
C THR A 465 19.99 -8.37 -0.91
N PHE A 466 19.41 -7.19 -0.71
CA PHE A 466 20.06 -6.05 -0.08
C PHE A 466 20.55 -6.36 1.33
N CYS A 467 19.75 -7.03 2.16
CA CYS A 467 20.16 -7.41 3.50
C CYS A 467 21.39 -8.34 3.51
N TYR A 468 21.46 -9.31 2.60
CA TYR A 468 22.63 -10.21 2.48
C TYR A 468 23.92 -9.50 2.10
N PHE A 469 23.87 -8.46 1.27
CA PHE A 469 25.08 -7.72 0.89
C PHE A 469 25.45 -6.61 1.89
N LEU A 470 24.47 -6.02 2.55
CA LEU A 470 24.71 -4.90 3.46
C LEU A 470 25.25 -5.36 4.82
N PHE A 471 24.62 -6.35 5.48
CA PHE A 471 24.91 -6.61 6.89
C PHE A 471 26.26 -7.28 7.18
N PRO A 472 26.76 -8.24 6.38
CA PRO A 472 28.12 -8.74 6.51
C PRO A 472 29.15 -7.61 6.39
N SER A 473 28.90 -6.66 5.47
CA SER A 473 29.75 -5.48 5.30
C SER A 473 29.77 -4.58 6.55
N ILE A 474 28.62 -4.39 7.21
CA ILE A 474 28.50 -3.58 8.44
C ILE A 474 29.16 -4.28 9.64
N GLN A 475 29.03 -5.61 9.74
CA GLN A 475 29.61 -6.39 10.84
C GLN A 475 31.15 -6.38 10.79
N LYS A 476 31.75 -6.41 9.58
CA LYS A 476 33.21 -6.30 9.40
C LYS A 476 33.80 -4.92 9.80
N THR A 477 33.00 -3.85 9.81
CA THR A 477 33.46 -2.46 10.05
C THR A 477 33.18 -1.93 11.47
N GLU A 478 33.27 -2.80 12.49
CA GLU A 478 33.13 -2.46 13.92
C GLU A 478 31.93 -1.53 14.23
N ASN A 479 30.73 -1.90 13.77
CA ASN A 479 29.46 -1.21 14.10
C ASN A 479 29.34 0.26 13.60
N SER A 480 30.16 0.73 12.67
CA SER A 480 29.98 2.05 12.04
C SER A 480 29.33 1.91 10.65
N ILE A 481 28.07 2.37 10.50
CA ILE A 481 27.40 2.40 9.18
C ILE A 481 27.86 3.57 8.34
N ALA A 482 28.22 4.68 9.00
CA ALA A 482 28.57 5.86 8.25
C ALA A 482 29.94 5.65 7.61
N PHE A 483 29.89 5.35 6.32
CA PHE A 483 31.02 5.02 5.49
C PHE A 483 31.98 6.21 5.44
N SER A 484 33.26 5.91 5.20
CA SER A 484 34.31 6.92 5.07
C SER A 484 34.02 7.91 3.93
N HIS A 485 33.26 7.50 2.92
CA HIS A 485 32.92 8.31 1.76
C HIS A 485 31.53 8.97 1.91
N TRP A 486 31.47 10.26 1.59
CA TRP A 486 30.23 11.06 1.66
C TRP A 486 29.14 10.54 0.72
N ARG A 487 29.51 9.97 -0.44
CA ARG A 487 28.58 9.41 -1.44
C ARG A 487 27.74 8.27 -0.84
N ASP A 488 28.39 7.35 -0.14
CA ASP A 488 27.71 6.23 0.51
C ASP A 488 26.74 6.71 1.59
N ASN A 489 27.14 7.72 2.38
CA ASN A 489 26.26 8.31 3.40
C ASN A 489 25.07 9.05 2.77
N PHE A 490 25.26 9.72 1.63
CA PHE A 490 24.18 10.36 0.89
C PHE A 490 23.18 9.33 0.35
N VAL A 491 23.66 8.26 -0.30
CA VAL A 491 22.78 7.18 -0.78
C VAL A 491 22.05 6.49 0.37
N LEU A 492 22.70 6.37 1.53
CA LEU A 492 22.05 5.84 2.73
C LEU A 492 20.95 6.76 3.26
N ILE A 493 21.15 8.08 3.27
CA ILE A 493 20.07 9.03 3.61
C ILE A 493 18.89 8.83 2.66
N VAL A 494 19.15 8.75 1.35
CA VAL A 494 18.11 8.51 0.32
C VAL A 494 17.37 7.20 0.58
N LEU A 495 18.09 6.11 0.90
CA LEU A 495 17.52 4.79 1.21
C LEU A 495 16.46 4.83 2.33
N PHE A 496 16.77 5.52 3.43
CA PHE A 496 15.85 5.61 4.57
C PHE A 496 14.73 6.62 4.36
N LEU A 497 14.94 7.54 3.43
CA LEU A 497 14.08 8.68 3.25
C LEU A 497 12.96 8.44 2.22
N ILE A 498 13.25 7.73 1.13
CA ILE A 498 12.26 7.42 0.09
C ILE A 498 10.99 6.77 0.70
N PRO A 499 11.07 5.73 1.57
CA PRO A 499 9.87 5.12 2.13
C PRO A 499 9.04 6.08 2.99
N VAL A 500 9.67 7.06 3.66
CA VAL A 500 8.97 8.07 4.47
C VAL A 500 8.26 9.09 3.58
N PHE A 501 8.90 9.57 2.51
CA PHE A 501 8.24 10.43 1.53
C PHE A 501 7.06 9.76 0.87
N TRP A 502 7.15 8.46 0.63
CA TRP A 502 6.04 7.70 0.10
C TRP A 502 4.82 7.80 1.01
N GLN A 503 5.01 7.75 2.34
CA GLN A 503 3.93 7.92 3.31
C GLN A 503 3.37 9.34 3.34
N VAL A 504 4.19 10.37 3.11
CA VAL A 504 3.73 11.77 3.04
C VAL A 504 2.67 11.96 1.96
N ASN A 505 2.78 11.23 0.84
CA ASN A 505 1.79 11.29 -0.24
C ASN A 505 0.40 10.79 0.18
N TYR A 506 0.34 9.86 1.13
CA TYR A 506 -0.92 9.31 1.66
C TYR A 506 -1.51 10.13 2.81
N ILE A 507 -0.80 11.14 3.32
CA ILE A 507 -1.34 11.99 4.38
C ILE A 507 -2.48 12.81 3.80
N ASN A 508 -3.67 12.67 4.39
CA ASN A 508 -4.81 13.50 4.08
C ASN A 508 -5.39 14.05 5.39
N PRO A 509 -6.06 15.21 5.33
CA PRO A 509 -6.77 15.72 6.49
C PRO A 509 -7.79 14.71 6.96
N TYR A 510 -7.88 14.57 8.28
CA TYR A 510 -8.87 13.70 8.90
C TYR A 510 -10.26 14.19 8.51
N LYS A 511 -10.96 13.40 7.69
CA LYS A 511 -12.36 13.68 7.34
C LYS A 511 -13.22 13.15 8.48
N ILE A 512 -13.71 14.06 9.34
CA ILE A 512 -14.74 13.70 10.32
C ILE A 512 -16.00 13.33 9.52
N ARG A 513 -16.27 12.03 9.37
CA ARG A 513 -17.54 11.55 8.84
C ARG A 513 -18.62 11.92 9.84
N SER A 514 -19.67 12.57 9.35
CA SER A 514 -20.85 12.83 10.18
C SER A 514 -21.61 11.52 10.31
N TYR A 515 -21.35 10.78 11.40
CA TYR A 515 -22.08 9.55 11.71
C TYR A 515 -23.60 9.76 11.64
N SER A 516 -24.09 10.93 12.08
CA SER A 516 -25.51 11.29 11.97
C SER A 516 -25.99 11.36 10.52
N GLN A 517 -25.22 11.92 9.58
CA GLN A 517 -25.62 11.96 8.16
C GLN A 517 -25.69 10.56 7.56
N GLU A 518 -24.72 9.70 7.87
CA GLU A 518 -24.71 8.33 7.36
C GLU A 518 -25.83 7.47 7.95
N VAL A 519 -26.23 7.70 9.21
CA VAL A 519 -27.44 7.07 9.77
C VAL A 519 -28.71 7.55 9.05
N THR A 520 -28.80 8.86 8.73
CA THR A 520 -29.91 9.37 7.92
C THR A 520 -29.97 8.68 6.56
N PHE A 521 -28.83 8.57 5.85
CA PHE A 521 -28.77 7.89 4.56
C PHE A 521 -29.12 6.39 4.65
N LEU A 522 -28.73 5.72 5.74
CA LEU A 522 -29.11 4.32 5.96
C LEU A 522 -30.64 4.17 6.14
N ASN A 523 -31.28 5.08 6.87
CA ASN A 523 -32.72 5.08 7.07
C ASN A 523 -33.48 5.43 5.78
N GLU A 524 -32.97 6.38 4.99
CA GLU A 524 -33.51 6.70 3.66
C GLU A 524 -33.42 5.49 2.73
N LEU A 525 -32.28 4.81 2.70
CA LEU A 525 -32.10 3.57 1.95
C LEU A 525 -33.12 2.52 2.39
N GLN A 526 -33.23 2.21 3.69
CA GLN A 526 -34.21 1.22 4.19
C GLN A 526 -35.65 1.59 3.79
N THR A 527 -36.02 2.87 3.86
CA THR A 527 -37.37 3.33 3.49
C THR A 527 -37.67 3.07 2.01
N ILE A 528 -36.69 3.30 1.13
CA ILE A 528 -36.83 3.02 -0.31
C ILE A 528 -36.99 1.52 -0.56
N LEU A 529 -36.17 0.70 0.10
CA LEU A 529 -36.22 -0.75 -0.03
C LEU A 529 -37.57 -1.30 0.46
N ASP A 530 -38.00 -0.90 1.66
CA ASP A 530 -39.28 -1.32 2.24
C ASP A 530 -40.45 -0.94 1.34
N HIS A 531 -40.43 0.28 0.76
CA HIS A 531 -41.47 0.73 -0.16
C HIS A 531 -41.56 -0.16 -1.40
N TYR A 532 -40.44 -0.45 -2.07
CA TYR A 532 -40.43 -1.30 -3.27
C TYR A 532 -40.88 -2.73 -2.98
N GLN A 533 -40.52 -3.27 -1.82
CA GLN A 533 -40.96 -4.61 -1.41
C GLN A 533 -42.47 -4.70 -1.09
N THR A 534 -43.21 -3.58 -1.01
CA THR A 534 -44.67 -3.64 -0.80
C THR A 534 -45.47 -3.98 -2.04
N PHE A 535 -44.90 -3.78 -3.23
CA PHE A 535 -45.60 -3.96 -4.51
C PHE A 535 -44.81 -4.79 -5.53
N ASP A 536 -43.56 -5.15 -5.24
CA ASP A 536 -42.74 -6.02 -6.08
C ASP A 536 -41.99 -7.07 -5.24
N ASP A 537 -42.24 -8.35 -5.53
CA ASP A 537 -41.63 -9.50 -4.87
C ASP A 537 -40.27 -9.90 -5.49
N ARG A 538 -39.82 -9.23 -6.57
CA ARG A 538 -38.52 -9.49 -7.20
C ARG A 538 -37.36 -9.17 -6.24
N PRO A 539 -36.26 -9.95 -6.31
CA PRO A 539 -35.11 -9.73 -5.45
C PRO A 539 -34.45 -8.36 -5.66
N ILE A 540 -33.86 -7.83 -4.60
CA ILE A 540 -33.08 -6.59 -4.64
C ILE A 540 -31.60 -6.94 -4.77
N LEU A 541 -30.95 -6.45 -5.82
CA LEU A 541 -29.54 -6.70 -6.08
C LEU A 541 -28.65 -5.63 -5.46
N PHE A 542 -27.83 -6.03 -4.48
CA PHE A 542 -26.69 -5.23 -4.02
C PHE A 542 -25.45 -5.59 -4.82
N VAL A 543 -25.09 -4.78 -5.82
CA VAL A 543 -23.79 -4.90 -6.50
C VAL A 543 -22.69 -4.39 -5.56
N THR A 544 -22.92 -3.22 -4.94
CA THR A 544 -22.03 -2.60 -3.95
C THR A 544 -22.64 -2.64 -2.54
N GLN A 545 -21.88 -2.23 -1.52
CA GLN A 545 -22.33 -2.09 -0.13
C GLN A 545 -22.91 -3.35 0.55
N ARG A 546 -22.51 -4.56 0.12
CA ARG A 546 -23.01 -5.83 0.70
C ARG A 546 -22.72 -6.02 2.18
N GLN A 547 -21.73 -5.33 2.72
CA GLN A 547 -21.46 -5.34 4.16
C GLN A 547 -22.66 -4.83 4.99
N LEU A 548 -23.55 -4.03 4.38
CA LEU A 548 -24.81 -3.63 5.02
C LEU A 548 -25.70 -4.84 5.33
N LEU A 549 -25.73 -5.84 4.44
CA LEU A 549 -26.42 -7.11 4.68
C LEU A 549 -25.63 -7.98 5.67
N THR A 550 -24.29 -8.05 5.54
CA THR A 550 -23.41 -8.83 6.43
C THR A 550 -23.59 -8.47 7.91
N PHE A 551 -23.70 -7.18 8.22
CA PHE A 551 -23.87 -6.70 9.59
C PHE A 551 -25.34 -6.42 9.95
N ASN A 552 -26.28 -6.84 9.10
CA ASN A 552 -27.71 -6.65 9.32
C ASN A 552 -28.06 -5.16 9.58
N ALA A 553 -27.39 -4.26 8.86
CA ALA A 553 -27.65 -2.81 8.89
C ALA A 553 -28.88 -2.45 8.04
N ILE A 554 -29.14 -3.22 6.98
CA ILE A 554 -30.41 -3.25 6.24
C ILE A 554 -31.16 -4.53 6.61
N LYS A 555 -32.48 -4.43 6.80
CA LYS A 555 -33.38 -5.51 7.19
C LYS A 555 -34.23 -5.97 6.01
N ASN A 556 -34.75 -7.19 6.11
CA ASN A 556 -35.75 -7.78 5.19
C ASN A 556 -35.31 -7.88 3.73
N VAL A 557 -34.01 -7.83 3.45
CA VAL A 557 -33.46 -8.06 2.11
C VAL A 557 -32.64 -9.33 2.11
N GLU A 558 -33.04 -10.28 1.26
CA GLU A 558 -32.28 -11.51 1.05
C GLU A 558 -31.02 -11.23 0.21
N LEU A 559 -29.95 -11.97 0.49
CA LEU A 559 -28.71 -11.84 -0.27
C LEU A 559 -28.85 -12.50 -1.63
N VAL A 560 -28.64 -11.75 -2.71
CA VAL A 560 -28.31 -12.28 -4.05
C VAL A 560 -26.79 -12.47 -4.14
N PRO A 561 -26.27 -13.71 -4.22
CA PRO A 561 -24.83 -13.96 -4.24
C PRO A 561 -24.13 -13.48 -5.52
N GLU A 562 -24.79 -13.52 -6.67
CA GLU A 562 -24.24 -13.15 -7.97
C GLU A 562 -24.04 -11.63 -8.09
N TYR A 563 -23.16 -11.21 -9.01
CA TYR A 563 -22.94 -9.80 -9.38
C TYR A 563 -22.39 -8.89 -8.27
N GLU A 564 -21.52 -9.42 -7.41
CA GLU A 564 -20.74 -8.62 -6.47
C GLU A 564 -19.81 -7.64 -7.24
N LEU A 565 -19.60 -6.43 -6.73
CA LEU A 565 -18.84 -5.36 -7.38
C LEU A 565 -17.46 -5.77 -7.88
N VAL A 566 -16.59 -6.27 -7.00
CA VAL A 566 -15.21 -6.62 -7.37
C VAL A 566 -15.20 -7.82 -8.30
N ASP A 567 -16.06 -8.81 -8.05
CA ASP A 567 -16.18 -9.97 -8.90
C ASP A 567 -16.65 -9.60 -10.32
N THR A 568 -17.73 -8.81 -10.42
CA THR A 568 -18.27 -8.31 -11.69
C THR A 568 -17.23 -7.50 -12.43
N PHE A 569 -16.52 -6.61 -11.72
CA PHE A 569 -15.47 -5.79 -12.31
C PHE A 569 -14.37 -6.64 -12.92
N GLU A 570 -13.89 -7.67 -12.21
CA GLU A 570 -12.89 -8.60 -12.73
C GLU A 570 -13.40 -9.36 -13.97
N MET A 571 -14.68 -9.77 -13.99
CA MET A 571 -15.28 -10.44 -15.16
C MET A 571 -15.41 -9.52 -16.38
N VAL A 572 -15.74 -8.24 -16.15
CA VAL A 572 -15.75 -7.20 -17.19
C VAL A 572 -14.34 -6.99 -17.74
N MET A 573 -13.35 -6.82 -16.87
CA MET A 573 -11.97 -6.60 -17.31
C MET A 573 -11.40 -7.79 -18.10
N ALA A 574 -11.81 -9.00 -17.72
CA ALA A 574 -11.44 -10.25 -18.39
C ALA A 574 -12.24 -10.57 -19.66
N ASP A 575 -13.25 -9.77 -20.05
CA ASP A 575 -14.20 -10.08 -21.13
C ASP A 575 -14.83 -11.48 -21.02
N ASN A 576 -15.21 -11.88 -19.80
CA ASN A 576 -15.84 -13.18 -19.58
C ASN A 576 -17.27 -13.20 -20.15
N GLN A 577 -17.43 -13.55 -21.43
CA GLN A 577 -18.72 -13.50 -22.11
C GLN A 577 -19.79 -14.36 -21.43
N ALA A 578 -19.46 -15.55 -20.94
CA ALA A 578 -20.45 -16.41 -20.28
C ALA A 578 -21.06 -15.74 -19.03
N TYR A 579 -20.22 -15.06 -18.23
CA TYR A 579 -20.70 -14.31 -17.07
C TYR A 579 -21.48 -13.06 -17.49
N LEU A 580 -20.94 -12.31 -18.46
CA LEU A 580 -21.52 -11.04 -18.89
C LEU A 580 -22.84 -11.22 -19.65
N ASP A 581 -22.99 -12.30 -20.41
CA ASP A 581 -24.23 -12.66 -21.09
C ASP A 581 -25.33 -12.96 -20.08
N GLN A 582 -25.02 -13.71 -19.01
CA GLN A 582 -25.98 -13.97 -17.94
C GLN A 582 -26.37 -12.69 -17.21
N LEU A 583 -25.40 -11.84 -16.82
CA LEU A 583 -25.68 -10.54 -16.21
C LEU A 583 -26.61 -9.68 -17.08
N ARG A 584 -26.28 -9.56 -18.39
CA ARG A 584 -27.11 -8.80 -19.32
C ARG A 584 -28.50 -9.41 -19.48
N GLN A 585 -28.61 -10.73 -19.50
CA GLN A 585 -29.90 -11.41 -19.60
C GLN A 585 -30.76 -11.13 -18.36
N ASP A 586 -30.19 -11.18 -17.17
CA ASP A 586 -30.92 -10.91 -15.93
C ASP A 586 -31.40 -9.46 -15.85
N ILE A 587 -30.56 -8.51 -16.29
CA ILE A 587 -30.93 -7.08 -16.43
C ILE A 587 -32.05 -6.92 -17.48
N LYS A 588 -31.93 -7.54 -18.67
CA LYS A 588 -32.93 -7.46 -19.74
C LYS A 588 -34.29 -8.04 -19.36
N ASN A 589 -34.27 -9.08 -18.54
CA ASN A 589 -35.46 -9.72 -18.02
C ASN A 589 -36.03 -8.98 -16.79
N GLU A 590 -35.44 -7.84 -16.41
CA GLU A 590 -35.80 -7.06 -15.23
C GLU A 590 -35.94 -7.95 -13.99
N THR A 591 -34.97 -8.86 -13.80
CA THR A 591 -35.00 -9.91 -12.77
C THR A 591 -35.02 -9.32 -11.36
N PHE A 592 -34.47 -8.12 -11.18
CA PHE A 592 -34.37 -7.43 -9.91
C PHE A 592 -35.36 -6.27 -9.82
N SER A 593 -35.99 -6.08 -8.67
CA SER A 593 -36.83 -4.90 -8.41
C SER A 593 -35.98 -3.63 -8.34
N LEU A 594 -34.87 -3.72 -7.60
CA LEU A 594 -33.89 -2.65 -7.42
C LEU A 594 -32.45 -3.16 -7.61
N ILE A 595 -31.59 -2.32 -8.18
CA ILE A 595 -30.15 -2.53 -8.31
C ILE A 595 -29.42 -1.40 -7.59
N ILE A 596 -28.68 -1.75 -6.54
CA ILE A 596 -27.86 -0.84 -5.72
C ILE A 596 -26.42 -0.94 -6.21
N ILE A 597 -25.90 0.13 -6.81
CA ILE A 597 -24.63 0.13 -7.51
C ILE A 597 -23.87 1.45 -7.31
N ASP A 598 -22.55 1.43 -7.49
CA ASP A 598 -21.73 2.65 -7.51
C ASP A 598 -22.15 3.57 -8.69
N PRO A 599 -21.81 4.87 -8.69
CA PRO A 599 -22.25 5.76 -9.75
C PRO A 599 -21.79 5.30 -11.12
N GLN A 600 -22.75 5.23 -12.02
CA GLN A 600 -22.54 4.70 -13.36
C GLN A 600 -22.04 5.78 -14.32
N PRO A 601 -21.08 5.45 -15.20
CA PRO A 601 -20.63 6.37 -16.24
C PRO A 601 -21.78 6.68 -17.21
N LYS A 602 -21.97 7.96 -17.55
CA LYS A 602 -23.05 8.37 -18.47
C LYS A 602 -22.74 8.07 -19.93
N GLU A 603 -21.46 8.08 -20.28
CA GLU A 603 -20.94 7.91 -21.63
C GLU A 603 -19.50 7.41 -21.57
N THR A 604 -18.97 7.00 -22.72
CA THR A 604 -17.54 6.72 -22.85
C THR A 604 -16.73 8.00 -22.71
N VAL A 605 -15.69 7.95 -21.88
CA VAL A 605 -14.83 9.09 -21.57
C VAL A 605 -13.41 8.90 -22.11
N TYR A 606 -12.74 10.00 -22.45
CA TYR A 606 -11.35 10.01 -22.88
C TYR A 606 -10.55 11.01 -22.01
N GLY A 607 -9.30 10.68 -21.71
CA GLY A 607 -8.41 11.56 -20.93
C GLY A 607 -8.80 11.73 -19.46
N ARG A 608 -9.63 10.84 -18.90
CA ARG A 608 -9.91 10.75 -17.47
C ARG A 608 -9.13 9.59 -16.85
N ILE A 609 -8.84 9.70 -15.57
CA ILE A 609 -8.22 8.62 -14.79
C ILE A 609 -9.12 7.37 -14.88
N PHE A 610 -8.53 6.21 -15.21
CA PHE A 610 -9.22 4.92 -15.40
C PHE A 610 -10.29 4.94 -16.51
N ASN A 611 -10.09 5.72 -17.57
CA ASN A 611 -11.04 5.77 -18.68
C ASN A 611 -11.17 4.42 -19.41
N GLU A 612 -10.11 3.63 -19.56
CA GLU A 612 -10.22 2.32 -20.21
C GLU A 612 -11.10 1.35 -19.42
N GLU A 613 -10.89 1.23 -18.11
CA GLU A 613 -11.78 0.47 -17.21
C GLU A 613 -13.22 0.99 -17.29
N SER A 614 -13.40 2.31 -17.17
CA SER A 614 -14.72 2.93 -17.14
C SER A 614 -15.49 2.71 -18.46
N ASN A 615 -14.80 2.78 -19.60
CA ASN A 615 -15.41 2.56 -20.90
C ASN A 615 -15.79 1.10 -21.10
N LYS A 616 -14.95 0.17 -20.65
CA LYS A 616 -15.24 -1.26 -20.71
C LYS A 616 -16.42 -1.63 -19.82
N TRP A 617 -16.46 -1.09 -18.61
CA TRP A 617 -17.62 -1.19 -17.72
C TRP A 617 -18.90 -0.62 -18.35
N TYR A 618 -18.81 0.58 -18.93
CA TYR A 618 -19.94 1.21 -19.61
C TYR A 618 -20.52 0.32 -20.71
N ALA A 619 -19.64 -0.18 -21.60
CA ALA A 619 -20.05 -1.00 -22.73
C ALA A 619 -20.66 -2.34 -22.31
N GLN A 620 -20.11 -2.99 -21.28
CA GLN A 620 -20.53 -4.34 -20.89
C GLN A 620 -21.71 -4.37 -19.92
N VAL A 621 -21.85 -3.34 -19.06
CA VAL A 621 -22.81 -3.32 -17.95
C VAL A 621 -23.75 -2.12 -18.06
N THR A 622 -23.22 -0.90 -18.00
CA THR A 622 -24.03 0.31 -17.85
C THR A 622 -25.00 0.55 -19.00
N ASN A 623 -24.58 0.29 -20.24
CA ASN A 623 -25.44 0.48 -21.41
C ASN A 623 -26.70 -0.39 -21.32
N THR A 624 -26.56 -1.67 -20.95
CA THR A 624 -27.71 -2.56 -20.77
C THR A 624 -28.55 -2.14 -19.55
N LEU A 625 -27.91 -1.69 -18.47
CA LEU A 625 -28.64 -1.19 -17.30
C LEU A 625 -29.57 -0.02 -17.66
N TYR A 626 -29.08 0.96 -18.42
CA TYR A 626 -29.88 2.15 -18.81
C TYR A 626 -31.04 1.83 -19.76
N ASP A 627 -30.95 0.74 -20.52
CA ASP A 627 -32.03 0.32 -21.41
C ASP A 627 -33.25 -0.20 -20.62
N TYR A 628 -33.04 -0.84 -19.46
CA TYR A 628 -34.08 -1.56 -18.71
C TYR A 628 -34.37 -1.01 -17.30
N TYR A 629 -33.50 -0.18 -16.73
CA TYR A 629 -33.68 0.39 -15.40
C TYR A 629 -33.51 1.91 -15.41
N ASP A 630 -34.33 2.59 -14.61
CA ASP A 630 -34.27 4.03 -14.38
C ASP A 630 -33.60 4.36 -13.05
N LEU A 631 -32.88 5.49 -13.00
CA LEU A 631 -32.33 6.00 -11.75
C LEU A 631 -33.48 6.50 -10.87
N VAL A 632 -33.72 5.81 -9.75
CA VAL A 632 -34.77 6.15 -8.78
C VAL A 632 -34.22 7.13 -7.73
N TYR A 633 -33.00 6.90 -7.27
CA TYR A 633 -32.41 7.68 -6.19
C TYR A 633 -30.88 7.69 -6.23
N GLU A 634 -30.28 8.74 -5.68
CA GLU A 634 -28.83 8.86 -5.53
C GLU A 634 -28.48 9.32 -4.12
N ILE A 635 -27.69 8.51 -3.41
CA ILE A 635 -27.13 8.86 -2.10
C ILE A 635 -25.72 9.40 -2.30
N LYS A 636 -25.53 10.68 -1.98
CA LYS A 636 -24.23 11.37 -2.13
C LYS A 636 -23.37 11.20 -0.87
N LEU A 637 -22.74 10.04 -0.76
CA LEU A 637 -21.73 9.78 0.26
C LEU A 637 -20.37 10.36 -0.16
N PRO A 638 -19.58 10.98 0.74
CA PRO A 638 -18.30 11.60 0.39
C PRO A 638 -17.21 10.65 -0.14
N ALA A 639 -17.33 9.34 0.10
CA ALA A 639 -16.31 8.34 -0.24
C ALA A 639 -16.84 7.16 -1.07
N SER A 640 -18.15 6.95 -1.06
CA SER A 640 -18.80 5.77 -1.62
C SER A 640 -20.25 6.10 -2.03
N PRO A 641 -20.44 7.09 -2.92
CA PRO A 641 -21.78 7.43 -3.41
C PRO A 641 -22.49 6.20 -3.98
N ILE A 642 -23.82 6.20 -3.93
CA ILE A 642 -24.64 5.05 -4.32
C ILE A 642 -25.74 5.55 -5.26
N GLN A 643 -25.99 4.79 -6.32
CA GLN A 643 -27.15 4.94 -7.19
C GLN A 643 -28.07 3.74 -7.03
N ILE A 644 -29.37 4.01 -7.01
CA ILE A 644 -30.43 3.01 -6.92
C ILE A 644 -31.21 3.05 -8.22
N TYR A 645 -31.20 1.94 -8.94
CA TYR A 645 -31.88 1.76 -10.20
C TYR A 645 -33.09 0.86 -10.01
N GLY A 646 -34.28 1.28 -10.48
CA GLY A 646 -35.51 0.49 -10.44
C GLY A 646 -35.93 0.06 -11.84
N ALA A 647 -36.53 -1.12 -11.95
CA ALA A 647 -36.98 -1.66 -13.23
C ALA A 647 -38.02 -0.73 -13.87
N LYS A 648 -37.97 -0.57 -15.20
CA LYS A 648 -38.80 0.41 -15.92
C LYS A 648 -40.28 0.06 -15.91
N ASP A 649 -40.59 -1.23 -15.86
CA ASP A 649 -41.96 -1.72 -15.69
C ASP A 649 -42.61 -1.27 -14.36
N ILE A 650 -41.80 -0.99 -13.33
CA ILE A 650 -42.25 -0.44 -12.04
C ILE A 650 -42.22 1.10 -12.02
N SER A 651 -41.16 1.69 -12.59
CA SER A 651 -40.88 3.13 -12.43
C SER A 651 -42.00 4.01 -13.01
N THR A 652 -42.76 3.49 -13.98
CA THR A 652 -43.91 4.17 -14.57
C THR A 652 -45.13 4.28 -13.66
N ASP A 653 -45.31 3.39 -12.67
CA ASP A 653 -46.47 3.42 -11.76
C ASP A 653 -46.21 4.27 -10.50
N THR A 654 -44.96 4.63 -10.19
CA THR A 654 -44.58 5.40 -8.99
C THR A 654 -44.48 6.91 -9.21
N GLN A 655 -44.77 7.41 -10.42
CA GLN A 655 -44.88 8.86 -10.71
C GLN A 655 -46.26 9.47 -10.37
N HIS A 656 -47.10 8.76 -9.60
CA HIS A 656 -48.41 9.24 -9.16
C HIS A 656 -48.55 9.37 -7.64
#